data_AF-A0A2K1IPB6-F1
#
_entry.id   AF-A0A2K1IPB6-F1
#
_cell.length_a   1.000
_cell.length_b   1.000
_cell.length_c   1.000
_cell.angle_alpha   90.00
_cell.angle_beta   90.00
_cell.angle_gamma   90.00
#
_symmetry.space_group_name_H-M   'P 1'
#
loop_
_entity.id
_entity.type
_entity.pdbx_description
1 polymer ?
#
loop_
_entity_poly.entity_id
_entity_poly.type
_entity_poly.pdbx_seq_one_letter_code
_entity_poly.pdbx_strand_id
1 'polypeptide(L)'
;MAAALPEYLWFVVIGAFAAFGFGWGNGANDLANGFATSVGSKTLTMKQAVLIAIVFDFLGAMLLGRVVTNTIASGVADINSFSANPEVYAYGMICACIAGTIWIAVASKIGVNVSGTHFIVASIVSFGLIWDGSEAIIWREKDSSAAFPYKGVITIVVSWIFSPILTAACSAILFGVVRTLVLRRKNAYTLAFWTLPPIVFTTTFINMYFIFTKGIKKQLVTEKKQWTDDKSAWVAAVIAASAFVLTAVAIAPLLKRHCDKLFDSNGNFIAPPAPDVEAKGDDIDGDKVAPPLNQNNLQKWGSKAWKVATHGLNVDIHDVVKTSATVGAIHENAEVFEPRVEYAFMYLQVFSAICVIFAHGAGEVGYAAGPMSTIYHVWKDGKLTKGQVPPLWIIFFGAVALVVGLATYGYHTMRAMGVKLAKLTPTRGFAAELATALTVTVASQYGLPQSGSLCIVGAVVGIGIMEGRSGVNWKQFALQFCSWVGSVILVGLTTAVLFAIGIYTPSAVDAKALMSYKTEISAINANFYKELNTTLYNFREASSTNNLTQLSEAEWIRLNTTFAQAAAAVKAVSVPAKVGTVRPAVYLGNLRKGLAEIQNFTVLTLGQKNVFPGSLTCNSNITAEIGKVPAICKAPKLI
;
A
#
# COMPACT_ATOMS: atom_id res chain seq x y z
N MET A 1 22.91 9.78 12.75
CA MET A 1 21.95 10.79 13.24
C MET A 1 20.90 10.07 14.07
N ALA A 2 20.53 10.62 15.22
CA ALA A 2 19.40 10.11 15.99
C ALA A 2 18.10 10.29 15.19
N ALA A 3 17.13 9.39 15.38
CA ALA A 3 15.81 9.52 14.77
C ALA A 3 15.10 10.78 15.30
N ALA A 4 14.28 11.43 14.46
CA ALA A 4 13.51 12.61 14.85
C ALA A 4 12.43 12.29 15.89
N LEU A 5 11.87 11.07 15.82
CA LEU A 5 10.78 10.58 16.68
C LEU A 5 11.17 9.24 17.34
N PRO A 6 12.22 9.20 18.18
CA PRO A 6 12.79 7.95 18.71
C PRO A 6 11.79 7.12 19.53
N GLU A 7 10.84 7.75 20.20
CA GLU A 7 9.76 7.12 20.97
C GLU A 7 8.83 6.26 20.10
N TYR A 8 8.77 6.49 18.79
CA TYR A 8 7.96 5.73 17.84
C TYR A 8 8.75 4.59 17.15
N LEU A 9 9.90 4.15 17.69
CA LEU A 9 10.64 3.01 17.14
C LEU A 9 9.76 1.74 17.01
N TRP A 10 8.82 1.56 17.93
CA TRP A 10 7.87 0.45 17.89
C TRP A 10 6.96 0.48 16.65
N PHE A 11 6.67 1.66 16.08
CA PHE A 11 5.96 1.75 14.80
C PHE A 11 6.75 1.06 13.69
N VAL A 12 8.07 1.25 13.65
CA VAL A 12 8.94 0.61 12.63
C VAL A 12 8.93 -0.90 12.82
N VAL A 13 9.01 -1.38 14.07
CA VAL A 13 9.03 -2.83 14.36
C VAL A 13 7.69 -3.49 14.01
N ILE A 14 6.58 -2.99 14.55
CA ILE A 14 5.24 -3.54 14.29
C ILE A 14 4.86 -3.33 12.83
N GLY A 15 5.16 -2.15 12.28
CA GLY A 15 4.97 -1.82 10.88
C GLY A 15 5.71 -2.77 9.94
N ALA A 16 6.92 -3.20 10.29
CA ALA A 16 7.64 -4.20 9.51
C ALA A 16 6.89 -5.53 9.48
N PHE A 17 6.44 -6.05 10.62
CA PHE A 17 5.66 -7.29 10.66
C PHE A 17 4.33 -7.17 9.91
N ALA A 18 3.63 -6.04 10.07
CA ALA A 18 2.38 -5.78 9.37
C ALA A 18 2.58 -5.69 7.85
N ALA A 19 3.58 -4.94 7.40
CA ALA A 19 3.92 -4.79 5.99
C ALA A 19 4.39 -6.11 5.37
N PHE A 20 5.13 -6.93 6.12
CA PHE A 20 5.48 -8.29 5.68
C PHE A 20 4.24 -9.15 5.52
N GLY A 21 3.34 -9.14 6.51
CA GLY A 21 2.09 -9.88 6.44
C GLY A 21 1.25 -9.47 5.23
N PHE A 22 1.21 -8.18 4.92
CA PHE A 22 0.45 -7.69 3.79
C PHE A 22 1.12 -8.04 2.47
N GLY A 23 2.46 -7.94 2.38
CA GLY A 23 3.23 -8.43 1.24
C GLY A 23 3.07 -9.93 1.01
N TRP A 24 3.14 -10.74 2.07
CA TRP A 24 2.86 -12.18 2.04
C TRP A 24 1.45 -12.47 1.53
N GLY A 25 0.46 -11.73 2.02
CA GLY A 25 -0.92 -11.85 1.58
C GLY A 25 -1.12 -11.55 0.10
N ASN A 26 -0.50 -10.48 -0.41
CA ASN A 26 -0.50 -10.15 -1.84
C ASN A 26 0.25 -11.20 -2.66
N GLY A 27 1.31 -11.79 -2.12
CA GLY A 27 1.98 -12.94 -2.71
C GLY A 27 1.06 -14.17 -2.86
N ALA A 28 0.27 -14.45 -1.83
CA ALA A 28 -0.66 -15.57 -1.81
C ALA A 28 -1.89 -15.38 -2.70
N ASN A 29 -2.31 -14.13 -2.91
CA ASN A 29 -3.51 -13.81 -3.68
C ASN A 29 -3.16 -13.25 -5.06
N ASP A 30 -2.61 -12.04 -5.10
CA ASP A 30 -2.36 -11.28 -6.32
C ASP A 30 -1.26 -11.92 -7.19
N LEU A 31 -0.10 -12.25 -6.61
CA LEU A 31 1.01 -12.89 -7.35
C LEU A 31 0.62 -14.28 -7.88
N ALA A 32 -0.21 -15.00 -7.12
CA ALA A 32 -0.73 -16.30 -7.53
C ALA A 32 -1.58 -16.21 -8.82
N ASN A 33 -2.28 -15.09 -9.04
CA ASN A 33 -3.05 -14.89 -10.26
C ASN A 33 -2.17 -14.80 -11.51
N GLY A 34 -0.98 -14.19 -11.39
CA GLY A 34 -0.03 -14.07 -12.50
C GLY A 34 0.41 -15.43 -13.06
N PHE A 35 0.34 -16.49 -12.25
CA PHE A 35 0.63 -17.86 -12.66
C PHE A 35 -0.59 -18.77 -12.79
N ALA A 36 -1.78 -18.32 -12.38
CA ALA A 36 -2.98 -19.16 -12.36
C ALA A 36 -3.32 -19.70 -13.75
N THR A 37 -3.12 -18.91 -14.80
CA THR A 37 -3.28 -19.30 -16.20
C THR A 37 -2.27 -20.36 -16.64
N SER A 38 -0.99 -20.17 -16.30
CA SER A 38 0.10 -21.07 -16.69
C SER A 38 0.08 -22.39 -15.91
N VAL A 39 -0.27 -22.35 -14.62
CA VAL A 39 -0.43 -23.57 -13.82
C VAL A 39 -1.78 -24.25 -14.14
N GLY A 40 -2.85 -23.49 -14.29
CA GLY A 40 -4.18 -24.01 -14.65
C GLY A 40 -4.22 -24.73 -16.00
N SER A 41 -3.44 -24.25 -16.98
CA SER A 41 -3.26 -24.90 -18.28
C SER A 41 -2.28 -26.08 -18.28
N LYS A 42 -1.66 -26.39 -17.14
CA LYS A 42 -0.59 -27.38 -16.98
C LYS A 42 0.68 -27.07 -17.78
N THR A 43 0.85 -25.81 -18.18
CA THR A 43 2.10 -25.31 -18.79
C THR A 43 3.24 -25.28 -17.77
N LEU A 44 2.94 -24.90 -16.53
CA LEU A 44 3.88 -24.87 -15.42
C LEU A 44 3.35 -25.70 -14.25
N THR A 45 4.26 -26.33 -13.51
CA THR A 45 3.95 -26.84 -12.17
C THR A 45 4.00 -25.72 -11.14
N MET A 46 3.34 -25.92 -9.98
CA MET A 46 3.42 -24.99 -8.84
C MET A 46 4.89 -24.66 -8.46
N LYS A 47 5.77 -25.68 -8.45
CA LYS A 47 7.21 -25.51 -8.16
C LYS A 47 7.89 -24.62 -9.18
N GLN A 48 7.66 -24.85 -10.47
CA GLN A 48 8.26 -24.04 -11.53
C GLN A 48 7.75 -22.60 -11.49
N ALA A 49 6.45 -22.39 -11.25
CA ALA A 49 5.88 -21.05 -11.09
C ALA A 49 6.56 -20.28 -9.94
N VAL A 50 6.77 -20.93 -8.79
CA VAL A 50 7.47 -20.32 -7.65
C VAL A 50 8.94 -20.04 -7.96
N LEU A 51 9.65 -20.94 -8.64
CA LEU A 51 11.04 -20.70 -9.06
C LEU A 51 11.16 -19.51 -10.02
N ILE A 52 10.23 -19.40 -10.97
CA ILE A 52 10.16 -18.26 -11.89
C ILE A 52 9.87 -16.98 -11.10
N ALA A 53 8.95 -17.00 -10.13
CA ALA A 53 8.65 -15.86 -9.27
C ALA A 53 9.88 -15.40 -8.46
N ILE A 54 10.59 -16.34 -7.82
CA ILE A 54 11.82 -16.06 -7.05
C ILE A 54 12.82 -15.24 -7.87
N VAL A 55 12.90 -15.49 -9.19
CA VAL A 55 13.81 -14.77 -10.08
C VAL A 55 13.16 -13.49 -10.61
N PHE A 56 12.07 -13.61 -11.36
CA PHE A 56 11.55 -12.50 -12.17
C PHE A 56 10.66 -11.54 -11.40
N ASP A 57 9.84 -12.02 -10.45
CA ASP A 57 9.06 -11.13 -9.58
C ASP A 57 10.00 -10.33 -8.66
N PHE A 58 10.98 -11.01 -8.06
CA PHE A 58 11.99 -10.39 -7.23
C PHE A 58 12.85 -9.37 -8.00
N LEU A 59 13.31 -9.71 -9.21
CA LEU A 59 14.04 -8.77 -10.07
C LEU A 59 13.17 -7.56 -10.43
N GLY A 60 11.90 -7.78 -10.78
CA GLY A 60 10.95 -6.70 -11.04
C GLY A 60 10.81 -5.76 -9.84
N ALA A 61 10.59 -6.32 -8.66
CA ALA A 61 10.50 -5.57 -7.41
C ALA A 61 11.78 -4.78 -7.10
N MET A 62 12.95 -5.41 -7.20
CA MET A 62 14.23 -4.77 -6.86
C MET A 62 14.64 -3.68 -7.84
N LEU A 63 14.44 -3.89 -9.14
CA LEU A 63 14.85 -2.95 -10.18
C LEU A 63 13.88 -1.76 -10.27
N LEU A 64 12.57 -2.01 -10.18
CA LEU A 64 11.53 -1.04 -10.52
C LEU A 64 10.63 -0.63 -9.34
N GLY A 65 10.58 -1.42 -8.26
CA GLY A 65 9.67 -1.21 -7.12
C GLY A 65 9.77 0.17 -6.47
N ARG A 66 10.98 0.73 -6.40
CA ARG A 66 11.22 2.08 -5.83
C ARG A 66 10.43 3.18 -6.52
N VAL A 67 10.11 3.02 -7.80
CA VAL A 67 9.45 4.05 -8.62
C VAL A 67 7.94 4.02 -8.47
N VAL A 68 7.38 2.80 -8.34
CA VAL A 68 5.94 2.57 -8.33
C VAL A 68 5.33 2.71 -6.94
N THR A 69 6.14 2.55 -5.89
CA THR A 69 5.74 2.70 -4.48
C THR A 69 5.16 4.09 -4.16
N ASN A 70 5.53 5.13 -4.92
CA ASN A 70 5.15 6.53 -4.68
C ASN A 70 3.72 6.93 -5.10
N THR A 71 2.93 6.04 -5.69
CA THR A 71 1.67 6.44 -6.35
C THR A 71 0.40 6.10 -5.56
N ILE A 72 0.48 5.18 -4.59
CA ILE A 72 -0.72 4.62 -3.94
C ILE A 72 -1.29 5.54 -2.86
N ALA A 73 -0.43 6.20 -2.08
CA ALA A 73 -0.84 7.06 -0.96
C ALA A 73 -1.24 8.47 -1.40
N SER A 74 -0.57 9.03 -2.41
CA SER A 74 -0.66 10.46 -2.76
C SER A 74 -1.93 10.87 -3.52
N GLY A 75 -2.68 9.90 -4.07
CA GLY A 75 -3.89 10.15 -4.85
C GLY A 75 -5.20 9.91 -4.10
N VAL A 76 -5.13 9.53 -2.82
CA VAL A 76 -6.29 9.12 -2.00
C VAL A 76 -6.51 10.06 -0.83
N ALA A 77 -5.46 10.33 -0.04
CA ALA A 77 -5.54 11.24 1.10
C ALA A 77 -4.78 12.55 0.82
N ASP A 78 -5.30 13.67 1.32
CA ASP A 78 -4.52 14.90 1.41
C ASP A 78 -3.52 14.81 2.56
N ILE A 79 -2.24 14.72 2.21
CA ILE A 79 -1.13 14.64 3.18
C ILE A 79 -1.04 15.92 4.03
N ASN A 80 -1.61 17.04 3.59
CA ASN A 80 -1.62 18.27 4.36
C ASN A 80 -2.41 18.12 5.67
N SER A 81 -3.52 17.37 5.67
CA SER A 81 -4.32 17.05 6.88
C SER A 81 -3.52 16.31 7.96
N PHE A 82 -2.45 15.63 7.57
CA PHE A 82 -1.58 14.86 8.47
C PHE A 82 -0.24 15.54 8.75
N SER A 83 0.04 16.69 8.14
CA SER A 83 1.35 17.33 8.23
C SER A 83 1.68 17.85 9.63
N ALA A 84 0.66 18.16 10.43
CA ALA A 84 0.83 18.55 11.83
C ALA A 84 1.16 17.38 12.76
N ASN A 85 0.65 16.18 12.44
CA ASN A 85 0.84 14.95 13.23
C ASN A 85 1.22 13.77 12.31
N PRO A 86 2.45 13.77 11.73
CA PRO A 86 2.94 12.74 10.81
C PRO A 86 2.81 11.29 11.32
N GLU A 87 2.99 11.11 12.63
CA GLU A 87 2.90 9.84 13.34
C GLU A 87 1.51 9.20 13.24
N VAL A 88 0.45 10.01 13.13
CA VAL A 88 -0.92 9.51 12.98
C VAL A 88 -1.11 8.81 11.64
N TYR A 89 -0.56 9.38 10.57
CA TYR A 89 -0.60 8.76 9.24
C TYR A 89 0.22 7.47 9.21
N ALA A 90 1.38 7.45 9.87
CA ALA A 90 2.19 6.24 10.02
C ALA A 90 1.42 5.14 10.77
N TYR A 91 0.71 5.49 11.84
CA TYR A 91 -0.16 4.55 12.56
C TYR A 91 -1.30 4.02 11.69
N GLY A 92 -1.95 4.90 10.91
CA GLY A 92 -2.98 4.51 9.93
C GLY A 92 -2.46 3.49 8.91
N MET A 93 -1.23 3.66 8.45
CA MET A 93 -0.56 2.71 7.55
C MET A 93 -0.28 1.35 8.21
N ILE A 94 0.06 1.31 9.50
CA ILE A 94 0.18 0.05 10.26
C ILE A 94 -1.18 -0.65 10.31
N CYS A 95 -2.24 0.06 10.68
CA CYS A 95 -3.60 -0.49 10.71
C CYS A 95 -4.04 -1.02 9.35
N ALA A 96 -3.71 -0.29 8.27
CA ALA A 96 -4.00 -0.69 6.90
C ALA A 96 -3.33 -2.02 6.54
N CYS A 97 -2.04 -2.18 6.84
CA CYS A 97 -1.32 -3.42 6.60
C CYS A 97 -1.87 -4.60 7.42
N ILE A 98 -2.23 -4.39 8.70
CA ILE A 98 -2.81 -5.43 9.55
C ILE A 98 -4.18 -5.88 9.00
N ALA A 99 -5.08 -4.93 8.76
CA ALA A 99 -6.41 -5.23 8.21
C ALA A 99 -6.30 -5.91 6.84
N GLY A 100 -5.43 -5.40 5.98
CA GLY A 100 -5.16 -5.97 4.67
C GLY A 100 -4.66 -7.41 4.76
N THR A 101 -3.72 -7.70 5.66
CA THR A 101 -3.18 -9.05 5.90
C THR A 101 -4.29 -10.04 6.29
N ILE A 102 -5.16 -9.65 7.23
CA ILE A 102 -6.23 -10.53 7.71
C ILE A 102 -7.17 -10.90 6.57
N TRP A 103 -7.67 -9.89 5.86
CA TRP A 103 -8.71 -10.12 4.86
C TRP A 103 -8.19 -10.75 3.58
N ILE A 104 -6.93 -10.53 3.21
CA ILE A 104 -6.35 -11.15 2.01
C ILE A 104 -6.03 -12.62 2.26
N ALA A 105 -5.66 -12.97 3.50
CA ALA A 105 -5.50 -14.36 3.93
C ALA A 105 -6.85 -15.10 3.93
N VAL A 106 -7.90 -14.45 4.43
CA VAL A 106 -9.28 -14.99 4.40
C VAL A 106 -9.77 -15.17 2.96
N ALA A 107 -9.60 -14.17 2.12
CA ALA A 107 -9.96 -14.23 0.70
C ALA A 107 -9.24 -15.37 -0.02
N SER A 108 -7.93 -15.48 0.18
CA SER A 108 -7.12 -16.58 -0.37
C SER A 108 -7.64 -17.94 0.11
N LYS A 109 -7.99 -18.09 1.39
CA LYS A 109 -8.55 -19.35 1.93
C LYS A 109 -9.86 -19.76 1.24
N ILE A 110 -10.75 -18.79 1.04
CA ILE A 110 -12.06 -18.99 0.40
C ILE A 110 -11.87 -19.27 -1.11
N GLY A 111 -10.70 -18.99 -1.66
CA GLY A 111 -10.40 -19.14 -3.08
C GLY A 111 -11.07 -18.05 -3.90
N VAL A 112 -11.06 -16.82 -3.40
CA VAL A 112 -11.43 -15.62 -4.16
C VAL A 112 -10.21 -14.73 -4.33
N ASN A 113 -10.16 -14.09 -5.49
CA ASN A 113 -9.10 -13.19 -5.90
C ASN A 113 -9.46 -11.73 -5.58
N VAL A 114 -8.78 -11.11 -4.63
CA VAL A 114 -9.03 -9.74 -4.16
C VAL A 114 -7.75 -8.91 -4.30
N SER A 115 -7.89 -7.61 -4.54
CA SER A 115 -6.75 -6.77 -4.89
C SER A 115 -6.15 -6.02 -3.71
N GLY A 116 -4.82 -6.04 -3.59
CA GLY A 116 -4.06 -5.21 -2.65
C GLY A 116 -4.32 -3.71 -2.82
N THR A 117 -4.45 -3.23 -4.06
CA THR A 117 -4.80 -1.82 -4.35
C THR A 117 -6.14 -1.43 -3.73
N HIS A 118 -7.14 -2.30 -3.77
CA HIS A 118 -8.45 -1.99 -3.19
C HIS A 118 -8.35 -1.85 -1.67
N PHE A 119 -7.56 -2.72 -1.04
CA PHE A 119 -7.44 -2.78 0.41
C PHE A 119 -6.74 -1.54 0.94
N ILE A 120 -5.61 -1.17 0.35
CA ILE A 120 -4.85 0.00 0.80
C ILE A 120 -5.63 1.30 0.56
N VAL A 121 -6.34 1.43 -0.56
CA VAL A 121 -7.22 2.58 -0.83
C VAL A 121 -8.36 2.64 0.19
N ALA A 122 -9.04 1.52 0.45
CA ALA A 122 -10.12 1.44 1.43
C ALA A 122 -9.66 1.82 2.84
N SER A 123 -8.48 1.34 3.25
CA SER A 123 -7.86 1.66 4.52
C SER A 123 -7.51 3.15 4.65
N ILE A 124 -6.88 3.74 3.62
CA ILE A 124 -6.53 5.17 3.61
C ILE A 124 -7.79 6.05 3.70
N VAL A 125 -8.83 5.72 2.93
CA VAL A 125 -10.12 6.42 3.03
C VAL A 125 -10.68 6.31 4.45
N SER A 126 -10.62 5.13 5.05
CA SER A 126 -11.21 4.86 6.36
C SER A 126 -10.51 5.59 7.50
N PHE A 127 -9.18 5.49 7.62
CA PHE A 127 -8.48 6.23 8.68
C PHE A 127 -8.45 7.74 8.43
N GLY A 128 -8.45 8.19 7.16
CA GLY A 128 -8.55 9.60 6.81
C GLY A 128 -9.88 10.22 7.25
N LEU A 129 -10.98 9.53 6.98
CA LEU A 129 -12.30 9.95 7.44
C LEU A 129 -12.42 10.03 8.96
N ILE A 130 -11.75 9.13 9.69
CA ILE A 130 -11.74 9.18 11.15
C ILE A 130 -10.92 10.37 11.67
N TRP A 131 -9.77 10.64 11.06
CA TRP A 131 -8.86 11.65 11.57
C TRP A 131 -9.34 13.09 11.36
N ASP A 132 -9.67 13.45 10.11
CA ASP A 132 -9.95 14.84 9.72
C ASP A 132 -11.19 14.96 8.80
N GLY A 133 -12.04 13.93 8.80
CA GLY A 133 -13.32 13.95 8.08
C GLY A 133 -13.20 13.86 6.55
N SER A 134 -14.20 14.36 5.84
CA SER A 134 -14.28 14.30 4.37
C SER A 134 -13.14 15.03 3.67
N GLU A 135 -12.61 16.09 4.29
CA GLU A 135 -11.56 16.95 3.74
C GLU A 135 -10.20 16.27 3.69
N ALA A 136 -9.99 15.24 4.51
CA ALA A 136 -8.78 14.42 4.48
C ALA A 136 -8.65 13.59 3.18
N ILE A 137 -9.74 13.45 2.41
CA ILE A 137 -9.86 12.53 1.27
C ILE A 137 -10.03 13.30 -0.04
N ILE A 138 -9.22 12.94 -1.03
CA ILE A 138 -9.33 13.48 -2.39
C ILE A 138 -10.43 12.72 -3.13
N TRP A 139 -11.68 13.17 -2.99
CA TRP A 139 -12.83 12.53 -3.64
C TRP A 139 -12.82 12.68 -5.16
N ARG A 140 -12.64 13.93 -5.62
CA ARG A 140 -12.58 14.31 -7.02
C ARG A 140 -11.81 15.62 -7.16
N GLU A 141 -10.73 15.59 -7.92
CA GLU A 141 -9.94 16.76 -8.29
C GLU A 141 -9.85 16.82 -9.81
N LYS A 142 -9.99 18.02 -10.38
CA LYS A 142 -9.85 18.20 -11.83
C LYS A 142 -8.37 18.24 -12.18
N ASP A 143 -7.92 17.34 -13.05
CA ASP A 143 -6.57 17.38 -13.58
C ASP A 143 -6.61 17.75 -15.07
N SER A 144 -6.30 19.01 -15.35
CA SER A 144 -6.23 19.56 -16.71
C SER A 144 -5.10 18.96 -17.55
N SER A 145 -4.14 18.27 -16.93
CA SER A 145 -2.99 17.67 -17.59
C SER A 145 -3.16 16.19 -17.93
N ALA A 146 -4.21 15.55 -17.41
CA ALA A 146 -4.51 14.15 -17.67
C ALA A 146 -5.56 13.99 -18.78
N ALA A 147 -5.37 12.97 -19.63
CA ALA A 147 -6.34 12.62 -20.67
C ALA A 147 -7.71 12.19 -20.09
N PHE A 148 -7.74 11.70 -18.84
CA PHE A 148 -8.95 11.61 -18.04
C PHE A 148 -8.99 12.78 -17.06
N PRO A 149 -9.96 13.72 -17.16
CA PRO A 149 -9.86 15.04 -16.53
C PRO A 149 -10.08 15.05 -15.00
N TYR A 150 -10.12 13.88 -14.35
CA TYR A 150 -10.43 13.74 -12.93
C TYR A 150 -9.51 12.75 -12.23
N LYS A 151 -9.00 13.14 -11.07
CA LYS A 151 -8.28 12.32 -10.10
C LYS A 151 -9.09 12.16 -8.81
N GLY A 152 -8.72 11.19 -7.98
CA GLY A 152 -9.36 10.93 -6.68
C GLY A 152 -10.14 9.63 -6.63
N VAL A 153 -10.70 9.35 -5.45
CA VAL A 153 -11.36 8.06 -5.12
C VAL A 153 -12.45 7.68 -6.11
N ILE A 154 -13.25 8.64 -6.59
CA ILE A 154 -14.35 8.36 -7.52
C ILE A 154 -13.82 7.80 -8.84
N THR A 155 -12.78 8.41 -9.41
CA THR A 155 -12.15 7.94 -10.66
C THR A 155 -11.60 6.53 -10.48
N ILE A 156 -11.01 6.25 -9.32
CA ILE A 156 -10.47 4.92 -8.98
C ILE A 156 -11.59 3.87 -8.98
N VAL A 157 -12.69 4.11 -8.25
CA VAL A 157 -13.82 3.16 -8.18
C VAL A 157 -14.44 2.92 -9.55
N VAL A 158 -14.58 3.97 -10.38
CA VAL A 158 -15.09 3.83 -11.75
C VAL A 158 -14.19 2.91 -12.58
N SER A 159 -12.86 3.07 -12.49
CA SER A 159 -11.92 2.21 -13.22
C SER A 159 -12.07 0.73 -12.84
N TRP A 160 -12.28 0.44 -11.55
CA TRP A 160 -12.44 -0.93 -11.06
C TRP A 160 -13.66 -1.65 -11.64
N ILE A 161 -14.72 -0.91 -12.01
CA ILE A 161 -15.91 -1.47 -12.64
C ILE A 161 -15.66 -1.72 -14.13
N PHE A 162 -15.10 -0.75 -14.84
CA PHE A 162 -14.98 -0.82 -16.30
C PHE A 162 -13.86 -1.73 -16.79
N SER A 163 -12.74 -1.79 -16.08
CA SER A 163 -11.57 -2.54 -16.53
C SER A 163 -11.75 -4.07 -16.63
N PRO A 164 -12.42 -4.79 -15.71
CA PRO A 164 -12.70 -6.21 -15.93
C PRO A 164 -13.57 -6.46 -17.16
N ILE A 165 -14.53 -5.57 -17.45
CA ILE A 165 -15.40 -5.67 -18.63
C ILE A 165 -14.58 -5.47 -19.92
N LEU A 166 -13.75 -4.42 -19.94
CA LEU A 166 -12.86 -4.15 -21.07
C LEU A 166 -11.89 -5.30 -21.30
N THR A 167 -11.31 -5.85 -20.22
CA THR A 167 -10.37 -6.98 -20.33
C THR A 167 -11.08 -8.25 -20.82
N ALA A 168 -12.32 -8.50 -20.38
CA ALA A 168 -13.14 -9.59 -20.87
C ALA A 168 -13.37 -9.48 -22.39
N ALA A 169 -13.74 -8.29 -22.87
CA ALA A 169 -13.91 -8.04 -24.31
C ALA A 169 -12.59 -8.23 -25.07
N CYS A 170 -11.48 -7.65 -24.59
CA CYS A 170 -10.16 -7.79 -25.22
C CYS A 170 -9.72 -9.25 -25.30
N SER A 171 -9.86 -10.02 -24.22
CA SER A 171 -9.50 -11.44 -24.18
C SER A 171 -10.35 -12.30 -25.12
N ALA A 172 -11.66 -12.04 -25.19
CA ALA A 172 -12.57 -12.73 -26.10
C ALA A 172 -12.21 -12.45 -27.56
N ILE A 173 -11.86 -11.20 -27.89
CA ILE A 173 -11.40 -10.82 -29.23
C ILE A 173 -10.07 -11.50 -29.56
N LEU A 174 -9.06 -11.40 -28.69
CA LEU A 174 -7.74 -12.00 -28.92
C LEU A 174 -7.84 -13.52 -29.08
N PHE A 175 -8.54 -14.19 -28.17
CA PHE A 175 -8.76 -15.62 -28.27
C PHE A 175 -9.61 -15.98 -29.49
N GLY A 176 -10.64 -15.20 -29.83
CA GLY A 176 -11.45 -15.38 -31.02
C GLY A 176 -10.64 -15.30 -32.32
N VAL A 177 -9.72 -14.35 -32.42
CA VAL A 177 -8.80 -14.21 -33.56
C VAL A 177 -7.87 -15.42 -33.66
N VAL A 178 -7.22 -15.82 -32.56
CA VAL A 178 -6.34 -17.01 -32.54
C VAL A 178 -7.13 -18.28 -32.86
N ARG A 179 -8.32 -18.44 -32.29
CA ARG A 179 -9.21 -19.59 -32.49
C ARG A 179 -9.64 -19.73 -33.94
N THR A 180 -10.02 -18.64 -34.59
CA THR A 180 -10.54 -18.64 -35.97
C THR A 180 -9.42 -18.69 -37.01
N LEU A 181 -8.37 -17.89 -36.84
CA LEU A 181 -7.30 -17.77 -37.82
C LEU A 181 -6.27 -18.89 -37.69
N VAL A 182 -6.03 -19.44 -36.50
CA VAL A 182 -5.00 -20.47 -36.26
C VAL A 182 -5.63 -21.81 -35.92
N LEU A 183 -6.35 -21.90 -34.79
CA LEU A 183 -6.67 -23.19 -34.16
C LEU A 183 -7.69 -24.04 -34.93
N ARG A 184 -8.66 -23.41 -35.61
CA ARG A 184 -9.69 -24.12 -36.40
C ARG A 184 -9.30 -24.41 -37.85
N ARG A 185 -8.09 -24.06 -38.27
CA ARG A 185 -7.63 -24.29 -39.65
C ARG A 185 -7.12 -25.73 -39.81
N LYS A 186 -7.31 -26.33 -41.00
CA LYS A 186 -6.80 -27.68 -41.31
C LYS A 186 -5.27 -27.81 -41.14
N ASN A 187 -4.53 -26.73 -41.38
CA ASN A 187 -3.08 -26.67 -41.24
C ASN A 187 -2.66 -25.91 -39.96
N ALA A 188 -3.41 -26.08 -38.87
CA ALA A 188 -3.21 -25.34 -37.61
C ALA A 188 -1.77 -25.48 -37.08
N TYR A 189 -1.19 -26.69 -37.12
CA TYR A 189 0.20 -26.93 -36.72
C TYR A 189 1.20 -26.00 -37.42
N THR A 190 1.25 -26.02 -38.76
CA THR A 190 2.17 -25.17 -39.52
C THR A 190 1.89 -23.69 -39.28
N LEU A 191 0.61 -23.31 -39.24
CA LEU A 191 0.21 -21.92 -39.07
C LEU A 191 0.60 -21.37 -37.69
N ALA A 192 0.52 -22.20 -36.63
CA ALA A 192 0.93 -21.81 -35.29
C ALA A 192 2.36 -21.28 -35.29
N PHE A 193 3.31 -21.99 -35.91
CA PHE A 193 4.71 -21.54 -36.01
C PHE A 193 4.91 -20.29 -36.85
N TRP A 194 4.13 -20.10 -37.92
CA TRP A 194 4.17 -18.85 -38.70
C TRP A 194 3.59 -17.66 -37.94
N THR A 195 2.62 -17.91 -37.06
CA THR A 195 2.01 -16.87 -36.22
C THR A 195 2.81 -16.58 -34.95
N LEU A 196 3.73 -17.46 -34.53
CA LEU A 196 4.54 -17.27 -33.33
C LEU A 196 5.35 -15.95 -33.36
N PRO A 197 6.14 -15.62 -34.41
CA PRO A 197 6.91 -14.39 -34.40
C PRO A 197 6.06 -13.10 -34.28
N PRO A 198 4.98 -12.89 -35.06
CA PRO A 198 4.10 -11.73 -34.89
C PRO A 198 3.48 -11.61 -33.49
N ILE A 199 3.11 -12.76 -32.89
CA ILE A 199 2.53 -12.78 -31.55
C ILE A 199 3.58 -12.44 -30.49
N VAL A 200 4.81 -12.98 -30.60
CA VAL A 200 5.94 -12.64 -29.72
C VAL A 200 6.30 -11.16 -29.85
N PHE A 201 6.30 -10.60 -31.06
CA PHE A 201 6.49 -9.16 -31.27
C PHE A 201 5.49 -8.35 -30.47
N THR A 202 4.19 -8.62 -30.66
CA THR A 202 3.11 -7.87 -30.01
C THR A 202 3.19 -7.98 -28.49
N THR A 203 3.44 -9.19 -27.99
CA THR A 203 3.59 -9.48 -26.56
C THR A 203 4.78 -8.75 -25.96
N THR A 204 5.94 -8.82 -26.62
CA THR A 204 7.16 -8.14 -26.17
C THR A 204 6.97 -6.63 -26.22
N PHE A 205 6.35 -6.10 -27.27
CA PHE A 205 6.08 -4.68 -27.40
C PHE A 205 5.22 -4.15 -26.25
N ILE A 206 4.07 -4.77 -25.99
CA ILE A 206 3.14 -4.34 -24.92
C ILE A 206 3.84 -4.37 -23.55
N ASN A 207 4.53 -5.48 -23.22
CA ASN A 207 5.19 -5.63 -21.93
C ASN A 207 6.40 -4.69 -21.77
N MET A 208 7.24 -4.54 -22.79
CA MET A 208 8.38 -3.62 -22.75
C MET A 208 7.91 -2.16 -22.71
N TYR A 209 6.86 -1.81 -23.46
CA TYR A 209 6.29 -0.48 -23.42
C TYR A 209 5.77 -0.14 -22.02
N PHE A 210 5.08 -1.08 -21.36
CA PHE A 210 4.67 -0.93 -19.96
C PHE A 210 5.87 -0.68 -19.02
N ILE A 211 6.94 -1.49 -19.15
CA ILE A 211 8.15 -1.36 -18.34
C ILE A 211 8.82 0.01 -18.54
N PHE A 212 8.98 0.47 -19.78
CA PHE A 212 9.66 1.74 -20.05
C PHE A 212 8.82 2.98 -19.71
N THR A 213 7.49 2.89 -19.79
CA THR A 213 6.60 4.02 -19.48
C THR A 213 6.26 4.13 -17.99
N LYS A 214 5.97 3.02 -17.32
CA LYS A 214 5.58 3.01 -15.90
C LYS A 214 6.75 2.64 -14.97
N GLY A 215 7.56 1.67 -15.37
CA GLY A 215 8.64 1.12 -14.55
C GLY A 215 9.86 2.05 -14.46
N ILE A 216 10.50 2.32 -15.59
CA ILE A 216 11.82 2.99 -15.63
C ILE A 216 11.74 4.48 -15.97
N LYS A 217 10.63 5.00 -16.52
CA LYS A 217 10.52 6.40 -16.98
C LYS A 217 11.05 7.42 -15.95
N LYS A 218 10.65 7.32 -14.69
CA LYS A 218 11.12 8.24 -13.64
C LYS A 218 12.59 8.05 -13.24
N GLN A 219 13.19 6.88 -13.48
CA GLN A 219 14.63 6.65 -13.28
C GLN A 219 15.46 7.19 -14.46
N LEU A 220 14.90 7.20 -15.67
CA LEU A 220 15.60 7.63 -16.89
C LEU A 220 15.53 9.13 -17.13
N VAL A 221 14.56 9.82 -16.53
CA VAL A 221 14.51 11.29 -16.51
C VAL A 221 15.67 11.80 -15.66
N THR A 222 16.67 12.38 -16.32
CA THR A 222 17.77 13.12 -15.69
C THR A 222 17.60 14.61 -15.98
N GLU A 223 18.16 15.50 -15.17
CA GLU A 223 18.10 16.97 -15.35
C GLU A 223 18.45 17.46 -16.78
N LYS A 224 19.22 16.67 -17.55
CA LYS A 224 19.66 17.00 -18.92
C LYS A 224 18.95 16.24 -20.05
N LYS A 225 18.13 15.21 -19.77
CA LYS A 225 17.45 14.40 -20.80
C LYS A 225 16.06 13.96 -20.35
N GLN A 226 15.04 14.42 -21.09
CA GLN A 226 13.66 13.99 -20.88
C GLN A 226 13.38 12.65 -21.59
N TRP A 227 12.81 11.70 -20.84
CA TRP A 227 12.34 10.41 -21.35
C TRP A 227 10.85 10.52 -21.71
N THR A 228 10.55 10.53 -23.01
CA THR A 228 9.18 10.68 -23.54
C THR A 228 8.53 9.32 -23.80
N ASP A 229 7.21 9.28 -23.89
CA ASP A 229 6.47 8.05 -24.21
C ASP A 229 6.80 7.55 -25.62
N ASP A 230 7.05 8.45 -26.57
CA ASP A 230 7.50 8.12 -27.92
C ASP A 230 8.85 7.36 -27.92
N LYS A 231 9.81 7.81 -27.09
CA LYS A 231 11.08 7.10 -26.93
C LYS A 231 10.88 5.72 -26.31
N SER A 232 9.97 5.60 -25.35
CA SER A 232 9.60 4.31 -24.74
C SER A 232 9.00 3.36 -25.78
N ALA A 233 8.10 3.86 -26.62
CA ALA A 233 7.50 3.09 -27.71
C ALA A 233 8.55 2.64 -28.72
N TRP A 234 9.47 3.51 -29.11
CA TRP A 234 10.52 3.17 -30.06
C TRP A 234 11.49 2.10 -29.52
N VAL A 235 11.96 2.24 -28.28
CA VAL A 235 12.82 1.24 -27.64
C VAL A 235 12.09 -0.09 -27.49
N ALA A 236 10.83 -0.07 -27.05
CA ALA A 236 10.00 -1.27 -26.97
C ALA A 236 9.82 -1.94 -28.34
N ALA A 237 9.63 -1.16 -29.41
CA ALA A 237 9.51 -1.66 -30.77
C ALA A 237 10.81 -2.30 -31.28
N VAL A 238 11.98 -1.72 -30.98
CA VAL A 238 13.28 -2.30 -31.36
C VAL A 238 13.52 -3.63 -30.64
N ILE A 239 13.23 -3.70 -29.34
CA ILE A 239 13.34 -4.95 -28.56
C ILE A 239 12.36 -6.00 -29.10
N ALA A 240 11.12 -5.60 -29.38
CA ALA A 240 10.11 -6.48 -29.97
C ALA A 240 10.51 -6.98 -31.37
N ALA A 241 11.07 -6.12 -32.22
CA ALA A 241 11.57 -6.49 -33.55
C ALA A 241 12.75 -7.47 -33.45
N SER A 242 13.63 -7.28 -32.46
CA SER A 242 14.74 -8.20 -32.19
C SER A 242 14.20 -9.57 -31.74
N ALA A 243 13.22 -9.58 -30.83
CA ALA A 243 12.54 -10.80 -30.39
C ALA A 243 11.79 -11.49 -31.54
N PHE A 244 11.18 -10.73 -32.45
CA PHE A 244 10.55 -11.25 -33.67
C PHE A 244 11.56 -11.98 -34.55
N VAL A 245 12.69 -11.34 -34.87
CA VAL A 245 13.72 -11.93 -35.73
C VAL A 245 14.31 -13.18 -35.08
N LEU A 246 14.64 -13.11 -33.78
CA LEU A 246 15.13 -14.26 -33.03
C LEU A 246 14.13 -15.42 -33.03
N THR A 247 12.84 -15.10 -32.86
CA THR A 247 11.78 -16.10 -32.88
C THR A 247 11.62 -16.71 -34.26
N ALA A 248 11.63 -15.91 -35.33
CA ALA A 248 11.45 -16.38 -36.69
C ALA A 248 12.64 -17.24 -37.19
N VAL A 249 13.87 -16.82 -36.87
CA VAL A 249 15.09 -17.44 -37.42
C VAL A 249 15.58 -18.61 -36.57
N ALA A 250 15.51 -18.51 -35.24
CA ALA A 250 16.07 -19.52 -34.33
C ALA A 250 14.98 -20.31 -33.62
N ILE A 251 14.08 -19.65 -32.89
CA ILE A 251 13.18 -20.35 -31.95
C ILE A 251 12.13 -21.17 -32.69
N ALA A 252 11.43 -20.61 -33.68
CA ALA A 252 10.35 -21.31 -34.38
C ALA A 252 10.87 -22.56 -35.14
N PRO A 253 12.00 -22.51 -35.87
CA PRO A 253 12.58 -23.71 -36.48
C PRO A 253 13.04 -24.77 -35.48
N LEU A 254 13.68 -24.35 -34.38
CA LEU A 254 14.14 -25.28 -33.33
C LEU A 254 12.97 -25.92 -32.59
N LEU A 255 11.97 -25.12 -32.23
CA LEU A 255 10.77 -25.58 -31.56
C LEU A 255 9.98 -26.53 -32.45
N LYS A 256 9.83 -26.22 -33.75
CA LYS A 256 9.19 -27.13 -34.71
C LYS A 256 9.93 -28.46 -34.78
N ARG A 257 11.27 -28.44 -34.91
CA ARG A 257 12.10 -29.67 -34.88
C ARG A 257 11.94 -30.46 -33.59
N HIS A 258 11.73 -29.79 -32.46
CA HIS A 258 11.52 -30.45 -31.17
C HIS A 258 10.12 -31.06 -31.07
N CYS A 259 9.08 -30.32 -31.50
CA CYS A 259 7.72 -30.81 -31.58
C CYS A 259 7.60 -32.04 -32.50
N ASP A 260 8.23 -32.00 -33.67
CA ASP A 260 8.24 -33.12 -34.63
C ASP A 260 8.93 -34.38 -34.07
N LYS A 261 9.77 -34.26 -33.03
CA LYS A 261 10.35 -35.41 -32.31
C LYS A 261 9.45 -35.96 -31.21
N LEU A 262 8.60 -35.11 -30.63
CA LEU A 262 7.74 -35.45 -29.50
C LEU A 262 6.35 -35.95 -29.94
N PHE A 263 5.90 -35.56 -31.13
CA PHE A 263 4.57 -35.88 -31.62
C PHE A 263 4.61 -36.56 -32.98
N ASP A 264 3.79 -37.58 -33.16
CA ASP A 264 3.62 -38.25 -34.45
C ASP A 264 2.84 -37.36 -35.44
N SER A 265 2.68 -37.84 -36.68
CA SER A 265 1.91 -37.13 -37.72
C SER A 265 0.45 -36.89 -37.35
N ASN A 266 -0.11 -37.71 -36.45
CA ASN A 266 -1.49 -37.68 -35.98
C ASN A 266 -1.67 -36.82 -34.71
N GLY A 267 -0.57 -36.29 -34.15
CA GLY A 267 -0.58 -35.45 -32.96
C GLY A 267 -0.56 -36.22 -31.63
N ASN A 268 -0.31 -37.53 -31.65
CA ASN A 268 -0.08 -38.33 -30.43
C ASN A 268 1.35 -38.16 -29.95
N PHE A 269 1.53 -38.21 -28.64
CA PHE A 269 2.86 -38.15 -28.03
C PHE A 269 3.64 -39.43 -28.33
N ILE A 270 4.85 -39.30 -28.87
CA ILE A 270 5.76 -40.41 -29.13
C ILE A 270 6.42 -40.77 -27.80
N ALA A 271 5.99 -41.88 -27.19
CA ALA A 271 6.67 -42.41 -26.01
C ALA A 271 8.11 -42.81 -26.39
N PRO A 272 9.13 -42.50 -25.58
CA PRO A 272 10.44 -43.12 -25.77
C PRO A 272 10.28 -44.65 -25.69
N PRO A 273 11.08 -45.43 -26.44
CA PRO A 273 11.08 -46.88 -26.27
C PRO A 273 11.28 -47.18 -24.78
N ALA A 274 10.43 -48.06 -24.24
CA ALA A 274 10.58 -48.52 -22.86
C ALA A 274 12.04 -48.98 -22.70
N PRO A 275 12.76 -48.57 -21.64
CA PRO A 275 14.07 -49.14 -21.39
C PRO A 275 13.90 -50.66 -21.34
N ASP A 276 14.77 -51.39 -22.04
CA ASP A 276 14.83 -52.84 -21.98
C ASP A 276 15.06 -53.24 -20.53
N VAL A 277 13.97 -53.54 -19.82
CA VAL A 277 14.03 -54.17 -18.51
C VAL A 277 14.39 -55.61 -18.81
N GLU A 278 15.69 -55.90 -18.86
CA GLU A 278 16.18 -57.24 -18.58
C GLU A 278 15.58 -57.66 -17.24
N ALA A 279 14.72 -58.68 -17.30
CA ALA A 279 14.12 -59.30 -16.14
C ALA A 279 15.24 -59.89 -15.26
N LYS A 280 15.71 -59.12 -14.28
CA LYS A 280 16.39 -59.68 -13.11
C LYS A 280 15.32 -60.12 -12.12
N GLY A 281 15.28 -61.43 -11.90
CA GLY A 281 14.34 -62.09 -11.02
C GLY A 281 14.35 -61.53 -9.60
N ASP A 282 13.17 -61.54 -9.00
CA ASP A 282 12.95 -61.35 -7.58
C ASP A 282 13.66 -62.46 -6.80
N ASP A 283 14.78 -62.13 -6.16
CA ASP A 283 15.25 -62.86 -4.98
C ASP A 283 14.78 -62.10 -3.73
N ILE A 284 13.82 -62.72 -3.06
CA ILE A 284 13.36 -62.41 -1.71
C ILE A 284 14.44 -62.90 -0.74
N ASP A 285 15.16 -62.01 -0.05
CA ASP A 285 15.58 -62.29 1.33
C ASP A 285 16.08 -61.06 2.11
N GLY A 286 15.82 -61.09 3.42
CA GLY A 286 16.76 -60.60 4.42
C GLY A 286 16.53 -59.20 5.02
N ASP A 287 15.81 -59.19 6.13
CA ASP A 287 15.91 -58.19 7.21
C ASP A 287 17.31 -57.55 7.34
N LYS A 288 17.38 -56.24 7.10
CA LYS A 288 18.46 -55.40 7.64
C LYS A 288 17.85 -54.26 8.41
N VAL A 289 17.62 -54.53 9.69
CA VAL A 289 17.38 -53.55 10.75
C VAL A 289 18.51 -52.53 10.73
N ALA A 290 18.20 -51.31 10.28
CA ALA A 290 19.10 -50.17 10.41
C ALA A 290 19.18 -49.76 11.90
N PRO A 291 20.37 -49.43 12.44
CA PRO A 291 20.51 -49.06 13.85
C PRO A 291 19.76 -47.75 14.12
N PRO A 292 19.19 -47.56 15.33
CA PRO A 292 18.38 -46.39 15.63
C PRO A 292 19.30 -45.17 15.73
N LEU A 293 19.29 -44.34 14.69
CA LEU A 293 19.88 -43.01 14.77
C LEU A 293 19.08 -42.19 15.80
N ASN A 294 19.77 -41.76 16.85
CA ASN A 294 19.28 -40.87 17.89
C ASN A 294 18.75 -39.56 17.25
N GLN A 295 17.44 -39.52 16.98
CA GLN A 295 16.76 -38.38 16.37
C GLN A 295 16.48 -37.32 17.42
N ASN A 296 17.36 -36.31 17.47
CA ASN A 296 17.14 -35.09 18.24
C ASN A 296 15.83 -34.39 17.83
N ASN A 297 15.06 -33.93 18.81
CA ASN A 297 13.76 -33.26 18.63
C ASN A 297 13.80 -32.04 17.69
N LEU A 298 14.96 -31.39 17.52
CA LEU A 298 15.17 -30.30 16.56
C LEU A 298 14.99 -30.74 15.09
N GLN A 299 15.39 -31.96 14.74
CA GLN A 299 15.31 -32.48 13.36
C GLN A 299 13.86 -32.87 12.98
N LYS A 300 13.08 -33.35 13.96
CA LYS A 300 11.63 -33.58 13.81
C LYS A 300 10.86 -32.27 13.66
N TRP A 301 11.25 -31.22 14.39
CA TRP A 301 10.63 -29.90 14.26
C TRP A 301 10.97 -29.23 12.93
N GLY A 302 12.23 -29.28 12.50
CA GLY A 302 12.67 -28.75 11.21
C GLY A 302 12.02 -29.45 10.01
N SER A 303 11.91 -30.78 10.03
CA SER A 303 11.26 -31.54 8.94
C SER A 303 9.74 -31.33 8.89
N LYS A 304 9.07 -31.12 10.03
CA LYS A 304 7.63 -30.79 10.08
C LYS A 304 7.37 -29.36 9.61
N ALA A 305 8.17 -28.40 10.04
CA ALA A 305 8.11 -27.02 9.57
C ALA A 305 8.37 -26.92 8.06
N TRP A 306 9.37 -27.66 7.55
CA TRP A 306 9.66 -27.73 6.11
C TRP A 306 8.50 -28.34 5.31
N LYS A 307 7.88 -29.41 5.79
CA LYS A 307 6.69 -30.01 5.16
C LYS A 307 5.51 -29.04 5.09
N VAL A 308 5.28 -28.25 6.15
CA VAL A 308 4.23 -27.22 6.17
C VAL A 308 4.57 -26.09 5.21
N ALA A 309 5.80 -25.58 5.24
CA ALA A 309 6.24 -24.48 4.37
C ALA A 309 6.25 -24.86 2.88
N THR A 310 6.50 -26.13 2.55
CA THR A 310 6.52 -26.64 1.17
C THR A 310 5.21 -27.28 0.74
N HIS A 311 4.17 -27.29 1.58
CA HIS A 311 2.89 -27.91 1.26
C HIS A 311 2.29 -27.32 -0.02
N GLY A 312 2.23 -25.98 -0.12
CA GLY A 312 1.67 -25.28 -1.27
C GLY A 312 2.35 -25.60 -2.60
N LEU A 313 3.62 -26.04 -2.59
CA LEU A 313 4.37 -26.43 -3.78
C LEU A 313 3.98 -27.79 -4.34
N ASN A 314 3.36 -28.65 -3.52
CA ASN A 314 3.02 -30.03 -3.88
C ASN A 314 1.51 -30.25 -4.03
N VAL A 315 0.69 -29.21 -3.85
CA VAL A 315 -0.76 -29.30 -4.02
C VAL A 315 -1.09 -29.48 -5.50
N ASP A 316 -1.84 -30.54 -5.82
CA ASP A 316 -2.48 -30.68 -7.12
C ASP A 316 -3.73 -29.80 -7.17
N ILE A 317 -3.70 -28.74 -7.99
CA ILE A 317 -4.85 -27.83 -8.14
C ILE A 317 -5.91 -28.37 -9.11
N HIS A 318 -5.62 -29.42 -9.88
CA HIS A 318 -6.55 -30.03 -10.83
C HIS A 318 -7.40 -31.14 -10.23
N ASP A 319 -7.16 -31.52 -8.97
CA ASP A 319 -7.97 -32.47 -8.20
C ASP A 319 -9.48 -32.14 -8.27
N VAL A 320 -9.82 -30.86 -8.28
CA VAL A 320 -11.17 -30.31 -8.29
C VAL A 320 -11.94 -30.63 -9.57
N VAL A 321 -11.24 -30.87 -10.68
CA VAL A 321 -11.87 -31.28 -11.95
C VAL A 321 -12.53 -32.65 -11.79
N LYS A 322 -11.92 -33.55 -10.99
CA LYS A 322 -12.45 -34.89 -10.72
C LYS A 322 -13.48 -34.90 -9.60
N THR A 323 -13.32 -34.03 -8.61
CA THR A 323 -14.18 -34.04 -7.41
C THR A 323 -15.43 -33.16 -7.54
N SER A 324 -15.44 -32.16 -8.42
CA SER A 324 -16.59 -31.27 -8.65
C SER A 324 -17.22 -31.51 -10.01
N ALA A 325 -18.45 -32.03 -10.03
CA ALA A 325 -19.20 -32.26 -11.26
C ALA A 325 -19.37 -30.98 -12.11
N THR A 326 -19.57 -29.82 -11.47
CA THR A 326 -19.68 -28.54 -12.19
C THR A 326 -18.38 -28.16 -12.89
N VAL A 327 -17.24 -28.31 -12.22
CA VAL A 327 -15.93 -27.97 -12.80
C VAL A 327 -15.57 -28.99 -13.89
N GLY A 328 -15.80 -30.28 -13.66
CA GLY A 328 -15.62 -31.33 -14.66
C GLY A 328 -16.41 -31.04 -15.95
N ALA A 329 -17.70 -30.71 -15.83
CA ALA A 329 -18.55 -30.39 -16.97
C ALA A 329 -18.07 -29.16 -17.78
N ILE A 330 -17.57 -28.11 -17.12
CA ILE A 330 -16.98 -26.94 -17.80
C ILE A 330 -15.75 -27.36 -18.61
N HIS A 331 -14.92 -28.24 -18.05
CA HIS A 331 -13.70 -28.72 -18.70
C HIS A 331 -13.99 -29.67 -19.86
N GLU A 332 -15.05 -30.46 -19.78
CA GLU A 332 -15.51 -31.34 -20.86
C GLU A 332 -16.15 -30.56 -22.00
N ASN A 333 -16.91 -29.49 -21.69
CA ASN A 333 -17.58 -28.66 -22.70
C ASN A 333 -16.63 -27.84 -23.59
N ALA A 334 -15.45 -27.48 -23.09
CA ALA A 334 -14.56 -26.57 -23.81
C ALA A 334 -13.87 -27.24 -25.01
N GLU A 335 -13.88 -26.55 -26.17
CA GLU A 335 -13.32 -27.06 -27.42
C GLU A 335 -11.87 -27.53 -27.26
N VAL A 336 -11.59 -28.74 -27.74
CA VAL A 336 -10.26 -29.36 -27.71
C VAL A 336 -9.55 -29.05 -29.02
N PHE A 337 -8.36 -28.45 -28.90
CA PHE A 337 -7.52 -28.12 -30.05
C PHE A 337 -6.38 -29.14 -30.20
N GLU A 338 -5.73 -29.09 -31.35
CA GLU A 338 -4.60 -29.97 -31.68
C GLU A 338 -3.48 -29.87 -30.63
N PRO A 339 -3.06 -30.98 -29.99
CA PRO A 339 -2.07 -30.96 -28.90
C PRO A 339 -0.73 -30.33 -29.29
N ARG A 340 -0.28 -30.54 -30.53
CA ARG A 340 0.96 -29.96 -31.06
C ARG A 340 0.92 -28.44 -31.10
N VAL A 341 -0.24 -27.87 -31.41
CA VAL A 341 -0.44 -26.41 -31.45
C VAL A 341 -0.45 -25.86 -30.04
N GLU A 342 -1.21 -26.47 -29.13
CA GLU A 342 -1.21 -26.06 -27.71
C GLU A 342 0.20 -26.15 -27.09
N TYR A 343 0.98 -27.17 -27.44
CA TYR A 343 2.38 -27.30 -27.01
C TYR A 343 3.27 -26.17 -27.52
N ALA A 344 3.10 -25.70 -28.77
CA ALA A 344 3.81 -24.52 -29.26
C ALA A 344 3.42 -23.25 -28.47
N PHE A 345 2.14 -23.10 -28.11
CA PHE A 345 1.65 -21.99 -27.30
C PHE A 345 2.09 -22.08 -25.82
N MET A 346 2.44 -23.26 -25.29
CA MET A 346 3.02 -23.38 -23.94
C MET A 346 4.27 -22.50 -23.78
N TYR A 347 5.18 -22.51 -24.76
CA TYR A 347 6.41 -21.69 -24.70
C TYR A 347 6.09 -20.20 -24.70
N LEU A 348 5.15 -19.80 -25.54
CA LEU A 348 4.69 -18.41 -25.62
C LEU A 348 4.03 -17.97 -24.31
N GLN A 349 3.23 -18.84 -23.69
CA GLN A 349 2.59 -18.57 -22.41
C GLN A 349 3.62 -18.44 -21.28
N VAL A 350 4.64 -19.30 -21.21
CA VAL A 350 5.71 -19.14 -20.22
C VAL A 350 6.41 -17.80 -20.40
N PHE A 351 6.70 -17.41 -21.65
CA PHE A 351 7.33 -16.13 -21.94
C PHE A 351 6.46 -14.93 -21.54
N SER A 352 5.16 -14.95 -21.85
CA SER A 352 4.23 -13.89 -21.43
C SER A 352 4.09 -13.84 -19.91
N ALA A 353 3.97 -14.99 -19.24
CA ALA A 353 3.90 -15.08 -17.79
C ALA A 353 5.15 -14.49 -17.11
N ILE A 354 6.35 -14.73 -17.65
CA ILE A 354 7.60 -14.11 -17.15
C ILE A 354 7.55 -12.58 -17.27
N CYS A 355 7.09 -12.06 -18.41
CA CYS A 355 7.00 -10.61 -18.61
C CYS A 355 5.98 -9.98 -17.65
N VAL A 356 4.81 -10.62 -17.50
CA VAL A 356 3.75 -10.18 -16.59
C VAL A 356 4.21 -10.22 -15.15
N ILE A 357 4.89 -11.30 -14.72
CA ILE A 357 5.33 -11.43 -13.32
C ILE A 357 6.43 -10.42 -12.96
N PHE A 358 7.32 -10.12 -13.90
CA PHE A 358 8.31 -9.07 -13.71
C PHE A 358 7.66 -7.69 -13.52
N ALA A 359 6.68 -7.36 -14.37
CA ALA A 359 5.89 -6.14 -14.27
C ALA A 359 5.03 -6.10 -12.98
N HIS A 360 4.52 -7.25 -12.56
CA HIS A 360 3.74 -7.44 -11.34
C HIS A 360 4.58 -7.14 -10.10
N GLY A 361 5.74 -7.79 -9.93
CA GLY A 361 6.62 -7.57 -8.79
C GLY A 361 7.05 -6.12 -8.62
N ALA A 362 7.26 -5.41 -9.74
CA ALA A 362 7.55 -3.98 -9.75
C ALA A 362 6.43 -3.11 -9.14
N GLY A 363 5.16 -3.47 -9.35
CA GLY A 363 4.03 -2.71 -8.82
C GLY A 363 3.66 -3.09 -7.40
N GLU A 364 3.65 -4.39 -7.13
CA GLU A 364 2.97 -5.00 -5.99
C GLU A 364 3.82 -4.95 -4.72
N VAL A 365 5.14 -4.90 -4.88
CA VAL A 365 6.06 -4.61 -3.76
C VAL A 365 5.72 -3.28 -3.08
N GLY A 366 5.10 -2.34 -3.82
CA GLY A 366 4.64 -1.06 -3.29
C GLY A 366 3.59 -1.16 -2.19
N TYR A 367 2.82 -2.25 -2.11
CA TYR A 367 1.81 -2.45 -1.06
C TYR A 367 2.44 -2.73 0.31
N ALA A 368 3.57 -3.42 0.35
CA ALA A 368 4.35 -3.61 1.57
C ALA A 368 5.32 -2.44 1.78
N ALA A 369 6.03 -2.05 0.72
CA ALA A 369 7.09 -1.07 0.80
C ALA A 369 6.60 0.36 1.01
N GLY A 370 5.43 0.73 0.50
CA GLY A 370 4.87 2.08 0.63
C GLY A 370 4.50 2.45 2.06
N PRO A 371 3.63 1.66 2.71
CA PRO A 371 3.34 1.81 4.14
C PRO A 371 4.62 1.76 4.99
N MET A 372 5.50 0.79 4.74
CA MET A 372 6.73 0.64 5.51
C MET A 372 7.71 1.82 5.33
N SER A 373 7.82 2.34 4.11
CA SER A 373 8.62 3.55 3.81
C SER A 373 8.06 4.76 4.54
N THR A 374 6.74 4.93 4.51
CA THR A 374 6.06 6.03 5.23
C THR A 374 6.35 5.95 6.72
N ILE A 375 6.18 4.77 7.33
CA ILE A 375 6.45 4.55 8.76
C ILE A 375 7.90 4.84 9.11
N TYR A 376 8.85 4.31 8.31
CA TYR A 376 10.29 4.49 8.54
C TYR A 376 10.72 5.96 8.46
N HIS A 377 10.24 6.70 7.46
CA HIS A 377 10.60 8.10 7.29
C HIS A 377 9.90 9.02 8.28
N VAL A 378 8.67 8.72 8.69
CA VAL A 378 8.04 9.46 9.79
C VAL A 378 8.85 9.30 11.07
N TRP A 379 9.25 8.07 11.42
CA TRP A 379 10.12 7.83 12.59
C TRP A 379 11.48 8.54 12.48
N LYS A 380 12.11 8.47 11.31
CA LYS A 380 13.46 8.99 11.10
C LYS A 380 13.51 10.52 10.96
N ASP A 381 12.62 11.09 10.14
CA ASP A 381 12.69 12.48 9.68
C ASP A 381 11.61 13.37 10.34
N GLY A 382 10.59 12.77 10.98
CA GLY A 382 9.53 13.47 11.71
C GLY A 382 8.56 14.23 10.78
N LYS A 383 8.54 13.92 9.49
CA LYS A 383 7.74 14.62 8.48
C LYS A 383 7.20 13.66 7.42
N LEU A 384 5.97 13.91 6.97
CA LEU A 384 5.41 13.29 5.76
C LEU A 384 5.91 14.05 4.54
N THR A 385 6.62 13.38 3.64
CA THR A 385 7.07 13.99 2.38
C THR A 385 6.46 13.26 1.21
N LYS A 386 5.92 13.99 0.23
CA LYS A 386 5.39 13.39 -1.00
C LYS A 386 6.53 12.79 -1.82
N GLY A 387 6.34 11.56 -2.31
CA GLY A 387 7.26 10.92 -3.26
C GLY A 387 8.60 10.43 -2.67
N GLN A 388 8.64 10.09 -1.38
CA GLN A 388 9.86 9.54 -0.77
C GLN A 388 10.26 8.19 -1.37
N VAL A 389 11.51 8.10 -1.81
CA VAL A 389 12.04 6.86 -2.37
C VAL A 389 12.32 5.86 -1.23
N PRO A 390 11.68 4.67 -1.25
CA PRO A 390 11.91 3.67 -0.21
C PRO A 390 13.37 3.20 -0.22
N PRO A 391 14.00 3.04 0.97
CA PRO A 391 15.27 2.35 1.10
C PRO A 391 15.25 0.94 0.48
N LEU A 392 16.38 0.52 -0.11
CA LEU A 392 16.50 -0.77 -0.80
C LEU A 392 16.14 -1.97 0.07
N TRP A 393 16.46 -1.93 1.36
CA TRP A 393 16.14 -3.03 2.29
C TRP A 393 14.63 -3.22 2.48
N ILE A 394 13.83 -2.15 2.39
CA ILE A 394 12.35 -2.22 2.48
C ILE A 394 11.79 -2.92 1.23
N ILE A 395 12.33 -2.60 0.06
CA ILE A 395 11.94 -3.25 -1.21
C ILE A 395 12.31 -4.72 -1.20
N PHE A 396 13.55 -5.04 -0.80
CA PHE A 396 14.01 -6.42 -0.64
C PHE A 396 13.10 -7.21 0.28
N PHE A 397 12.77 -6.62 1.43
CA PHE A 397 11.86 -7.22 2.41
C PHE A 397 10.46 -7.48 1.84
N GLY A 398 9.88 -6.52 1.12
CA GLY A 398 8.59 -6.69 0.45
C GLY A 398 8.62 -7.76 -0.64
N ALA A 399 9.70 -7.82 -1.43
CA ALA A 399 9.88 -8.82 -2.49
C ALA A 399 9.97 -10.25 -1.92
N VAL A 400 10.70 -10.43 -0.81
CA VAL A 400 10.73 -11.72 -0.09
C VAL A 400 9.33 -12.09 0.41
N ALA A 401 8.58 -11.15 0.96
CA ALA A 401 7.22 -11.40 1.45
C ALA A 401 6.31 -11.93 0.33
N LEU A 402 6.30 -11.29 -0.84
CA LEU A 402 5.51 -11.71 -2.01
C LEU A 402 5.81 -13.16 -2.41
N VAL A 403 7.10 -13.49 -2.57
CA VAL A 403 7.54 -14.84 -2.97
C VAL A 403 7.16 -15.90 -1.93
N VAL A 404 7.34 -15.60 -0.64
CA VAL A 404 6.94 -16.51 0.45
C VAL A 404 5.42 -16.72 0.46
N GLY A 405 4.65 -15.66 0.21
CA GLY A 405 3.20 -15.71 0.05
C GLY A 405 2.75 -16.69 -1.03
N LEU A 406 3.33 -16.54 -2.22
CA LEU A 406 3.05 -17.42 -3.36
C LEU A 406 3.37 -18.88 -3.03
N ALA A 407 4.57 -19.13 -2.49
CA ALA A 407 5.06 -20.48 -2.22
C ALA A 407 4.23 -21.21 -1.16
N THR A 408 3.74 -20.49 -0.15
CA THR A 408 3.06 -21.09 1.00
C THR A 408 1.55 -21.19 0.80
N TYR A 409 0.91 -20.19 0.20
CA TYR A 409 -0.56 -20.07 0.21
C TYR A 409 -1.18 -19.74 -1.16
N GLY A 410 -0.36 -19.56 -2.20
CA GLY A 410 -0.80 -19.23 -3.56
C GLY A 410 -1.68 -20.29 -4.24
N TYR A 411 -1.57 -21.56 -3.83
CA TYR A 411 -2.29 -22.66 -4.47
C TYR A 411 -3.82 -22.53 -4.41
N HIS A 412 -4.36 -21.87 -3.38
CA HIS A 412 -5.80 -21.66 -3.27
C HIS A 412 -6.32 -20.76 -4.39
N THR A 413 -5.63 -19.64 -4.62
CA THR A 413 -5.98 -18.67 -5.65
C THR A 413 -5.72 -19.23 -7.04
N MET A 414 -4.60 -19.93 -7.25
CA MET A 414 -4.32 -20.62 -8.52
C MET A 414 -5.38 -21.67 -8.86
N ARG A 415 -5.87 -22.43 -7.88
CA ARG A 415 -6.96 -23.39 -8.08
C ARG A 415 -8.26 -22.69 -8.48
N ALA A 416 -8.60 -21.57 -7.83
CA ALA A 416 -9.81 -20.82 -8.13
C ALA A 416 -9.79 -20.21 -9.55
N MET A 417 -8.73 -19.48 -9.87
CA MET A 417 -8.60 -18.74 -11.11
C MET A 417 -8.16 -19.60 -12.29
N GLY A 418 -7.30 -20.59 -12.03
CA GLY A 418 -6.70 -21.45 -13.05
C GLY A 418 -7.55 -22.65 -13.45
N VAL A 419 -8.45 -23.11 -12.57
CA VAL A 419 -9.18 -24.37 -12.77
C VAL A 419 -10.69 -24.23 -12.55
N LYS A 420 -11.13 -23.59 -11.46
CA LYS A 420 -12.57 -23.56 -11.10
C LYS A 420 -13.41 -22.60 -11.95
N LEU A 421 -12.83 -21.50 -12.43
CA LEU A 421 -13.58 -20.42 -13.09
C LEU A 421 -13.93 -20.76 -14.55
N ALA A 422 -12.94 -21.19 -15.34
CA ALA A 422 -13.09 -21.63 -16.72
C ALA A 422 -11.97 -22.62 -17.07
N LYS A 423 -12.10 -23.37 -18.17
CA LYS A 423 -11.03 -24.24 -18.67
C LYS A 423 -9.96 -23.41 -19.36
N LEU A 424 -8.74 -23.48 -18.83
CA LEU A 424 -7.58 -22.82 -19.41
C LEU A 424 -6.71 -23.85 -20.15
N THR A 425 -6.46 -23.60 -21.42
CA THR A 425 -5.39 -24.22 -22.21
C THR A 425 -4.29 -23.20 -22.48
N PRO A 426 -3.10 -23.58 -22.96
CA PRO A 426 -2.03 -22.64 -23.21
C PRO A 426 -2.42 -21.43 -24.07
N THR A 427 -3.15 -21.66 -25.18
CA THR A 427 -3.68 -20.60 -26.05
C THR A 427 -4.64 -19.64 -25.32
N ARG A 428 -5.55 -20.20 -24.51
CA ARG A 428 -6.51 -19.43 -23.70
C ARG A 428 -5.79 -18.61 -22.63
N GLY A 429 -4.87 -19.24 -21.89
CA GLY A 429 -4.10 -18.58 -20.85
C GLY A 429 -3.23 -17.44 -21.39
N PHE A 430 -2.56 -17.66 -22.52
CA PHE A 430 -1.82 -16.62 -23.24
C PHE A 430 -2.72 -15.42 -23.61
N ALA A 431 -3.89 -15.67 -24.20
CA ALA A 431 -4.83 -14.60 -24.56
C ALA A 431 -5.31 -13.82 -23.32
N ALA A 432 -5.53 -14.50 -22.19
CA ALA A 432 -5.93 -13.87 -20.93
C ALA A 432 -4.85 -12.94 -20.38
N GLU A 433 -3.60 -13.43 -20.36
CA GLU A 433 -2.43 -12.68 -19.89
C GLU A 433 -2.17 -11.45 -20.76
N LEU A 434 -2.19 -11.60 -22.09
CA LEU A 434 -1.95 -10.51 -23.03
C LEU A 434 -3.07 -9.44 -22.96
N ALA A 435 -4.34 -9.86 -22.87
CA ALA A 435 -5.46 -8.94 -22.70
C ALA A 435 -5.31 -8.12 -21.41
N THR A 436 -4.97 -8.80 -20.31
CA THR A 436 -4.74 -8.17 -19.01
C THR A 436 -3.61 -7.15 -19.09
N ALA A 437 -2.46 -7.53 -19.65
CA ALA A 437 -1.32 -6.65 -19.82
C ALA A 437 -1.68 -5.42 -20.69
N LEU A 438 -2.40 -5.62 -21.79
CA LEU A 438 -2.86 -4.54 -22.66
C LEU A 438 -3.79 -3.57 -21.91
N THR A 439 -4.83 -4.07 -21.26
CA THR A 439 -5.80 -3.23 -20.54
C THR A 439 -5.14 -2.46 -19.39
N VAL A 440 -4.27 -3.10 -18.61
CA VAL A 440 -3.53 -2.44 -17.53
C VAL A 440 -2.58 -1.37 -18.08
N THR A 441 -1.91 -1.64 -19.20
CA THR A 441 -1.02 -0.67 -19.85
C THR A 441 -1.78 0.55 -20.34
N VAL A 442 -2.90 0.35 -21.02
CA VAL A 442 -3.75 1.44 -21.52
C VAL A 442 -4.31 2.25 -20.34
N ALA A 443 -4.91 1.61 -19.33
CA ALA A 443 -5.43 2.29 -18.15
C ALA A 443 -4.34 3.11 -17.42
N SER A 444 -3.11 2.59 -17.36
CA SER A 444 -1.98 3.29 -16.76
C SER A 444 -1.60 4.57 -17.50
N GLN A 445 -1.73 4.62 -18.84
CA GLN A 445 -1.47 5.83 -19.63
C GLN A 445 -2.46 6.95 -19.29
N TYR A 446 -3.69 6.59 -18.91
CA TYR A 446 -4.71 7.53 -18.45
C TYR A 446 -4.60 7.86 -16.95
N GLY A 447 -3.57 7.37 -16.25
CA GLY A 447 -3.36 7.62 -14.83
C GLY A 447 -4.38 6.93 -13.92
N LEU A 448 -5.08 5.91 -14.42
CA LEU A 448 -6.08 5.15 -13.67
C LEU A 448 -5.41 3.98 -12.94
N PRO A 449 -5.36 3.96 -11.59
CA PRO A 449 -4.77 2.84 -10.86
C PRO A 449 -5.68 1.62 -10.96
N GLN A 450 -5.25 0.66 -11.78
CA GLN A 450 -6.04 -0.51 -12.08
C GLN A 450 -5.60 -1.74 -11.28
N SER A 451 -6.58 -2.55 -10.87
CA SER A 451 -6.35 -3.86 -10.27
C SER A 451 -6.07 -4.92 -11.35
N GLY A 452 -4.88 -5.53 -11.31
CA GLY A 452 -4.54 -6.67 -12.17
C GLY A 452 -5.45 -7.87 -11.93
N SER A 453 -5.84 -8.10 -10.67
CA SER A 453 -6.72 -9.18 -10.22
C SER A 453 -8.12 -9.11 -10.84
N LEU A 454 -8.69 -7.92 -10.94
CA LEU A 454 -9.98 -7.74 -11.62
C LEU A 454 -9.84 -7.96 -13.14
N CYS A 455 -8.78 -7.42 -13.74
CA CYS A 455 -8.53 -7.58 -15.17
C CYS A 455 -8.40 -9.05 -15.57
N ILE A 456 -7.59 -9.84 -14.86
CA ILE A 456 -7.38 -11.26 -15.20
C ILE A 456 -8.64 -12.10 -14.99
N VAL A 457 -9.43 -11.82 -13.95
CA VAL A 457 -10.75 -12.47 -13.76
C VAL A 457 -11.66 -12.14 -14.95
N GLY A 458 -11.71 -10.87 -15.36
CA GLY A 458 -12.43 -10.44 -16.55
C GLY A 458 -11.95 -11.19 -17.80
N ALA A 459 -10.64 -11.31 -17.98
CA ALA A 459 -10.04 -12.02 -19.11
C ALA A 459 -10.43 -13.51 -19.16
N VAL A 460 -10.37 -14.20 -18.02
CA VAL A 460 -10.74 -15.62 -17.93
C VAL A 460 -12.23 -15.82 -18.20
N VAL A 461 -13.09 -14.93 -17.69
CA VAL A 461 -14.53 -14.95 -17.98
C VAL A 461 -14.80 -14.67 -19.46
N GLY A 462 -14.12 -13.70 -20.07
CA GLY A 462 -14.23 -13.38 -21.49
C GLY A 462 -13.93 -14.59 -22.38
N ILE A 463 -12.87 -15.33 -22.07
CA ILE A 463 -12.54 -16.58 -22.76
C ILE A 463 -13.58 -17.67 -22.49
N GLY A 464 -14.01 -17.84 -21.24
CA GLY A 464 -15.00 -18.86 -20.89
C GLY A 464 -16.34 -18.66 -21.61
N ILE A 465 -16.79 -17.42 -21.80
CA ILE A 465 -18.01 -17.10 -22.55
C ILE A 465 -17.91 -17.55 -24.02
N MET A 466 -16.70 -17.58 -24.60
CA MET A 466 -16.49 -18.06 -25.97
C MET A 466 -16.77 -19.57 -26.11
N GLU A 467 -16.84 -20.33 -25.02
CA GLU A 467 -17.24 -21.75 -25.00
C GLU A 467 -18.75 -21.94 -24.73
N GLY A 468 -19.52 -20.84 -24.76
CA GLY A 468 -20.95 -20.81 -24.49
C GLY A 468 -21.28 -20.52 -23.02
N ARG A 469 -22.57 -20.53 -22.68
CA ARG A 469 -23.06 -20.24 -21.31
C ARG A 469 -22.49 -21.18 -20.24
N SER A 470 -22.14 -22.40 -20.63
CA SER A 470 -21.56 -23.44 -19.76
C SER A 470 -20.03 -23.39 -19.68
N GLY A 471 -19.37 -22.43 -20.34
CA GLY A 471 -17.91 -22.27 -20.30
C GLY A 471 -17.38 -21.53 -19.07
N VAL A 472 -18.28 -20.95 -18.26
CA VAL A 472 -17.94 -20.19 -17.04
C VAL A 472 -18.67 -20.76 -15.85
N ASN A 473 -17.96 -20.90 -14.73
CA ASN A 473 -18.57 -21.19 -13.44
C ASN A 473 -19.21 -19.94 -12.83
N TRP A 474 -20.49 -19.70 -13.15
CA TRP A 474 -21.21 -18.50 -12.70
C TRP A 474 -21.35 -18.39 -11.17
N LYS A 475 -21.36 -19.51 -10.44
CA LYS A 475 -21.37 -19.49 -8.97
C LYS A 475 -20.04 -18.96 -8.42
N GLN A 476 -18.93 -19.44 -8.97
CA GLN A 476 -17.60 -18.96 -8.62
C GLN A 476 -17.42 -17.48 -9.01
N PHE A 477 -17.90 -17.08 -10.18
CA PHE A 477 -17.85 -15.70 -10.63
C PHE A 477 -18.71 -14.76 -9.75
N ALA A 478 -19.91 -15.18 -9.36
CA ALA A 478 -20.75 -14.40 -8.45
C ALA A 478 -20.09 -14.21 -7.08
N LEU A 479 -19.53 -15.30 -6.52
CA LEU A 479 -18.73 -15.22 -5.29
C LEU A 479 -17.55 -14.27 -5.44
N GLN A 480 -16.87 -14.31 -6.58
CA GLN A 480 -15.75 -13.44 -6.91
C GLN A 480 -16.17 -11.96 -6.96
N PHE A 481 -17.27 -11.65 -7.64
CA PHE A 481 -17.80 -10.29 -7.73
C PHE A 481 -18.24 -9.75 -6.37
N CYS A 482 -18.99 -10.54 -5.59
CA CYS A 482 -19.39 -10.16 -4.23
C CYS A 482 -18.17 -9.92 -3.32
N SER A 483 -17.10 -10.70 -3.50
CA SER A 483 -15.88 -10.54 -2.70
C SER A 483 -15.19 -9.20 -2.97
N TRP A 484 -15.23 -8.66 -4.20
CA TRP A 484 -14.60 -7.37 -4.51
C TRP A 484 -15.22 -6.21 -3.74
N VAL A 485 -16.55 -6.20 -3.63
CA VAL A 485 -17.28 -5.17 -2.88
C VAL A 485 -17.18 -5.43 -1.38
N GLY A 486 -17.45 -6.67 -0.94
CA GLY A 486 -17.45 -7.04 0.47
C GLY A 486 -16.09 -6.85 1.13
N SER A 487 -15.00 -7.20 0.45
CA SER A 487 -13.65 -7.07 1.01
C SER A 487 -13.21 -5.62 1.22
N VAL A 488 -13.57 -4.69 0.33
CA VAL A 488 -13.32 -3.25 0.50
C VAL A 488 -14.01 -2.73 1.77
N ILE A 489 -15.27 -3.10 1.98
CA ILE A 489 -16.05 -2.69 3.16
C ILE A 489 -15.42 -3.28 4.43
N LEU A 490 -15.14 -4.59 4.43
CA LEU A 490 -14.60 -5.29 5.60
C LEU A 490 -13.21 -4.77 5.99
N VAL A 491 -12.33 -4.52 5.02
CA VAL A 491 -11.01 -3.93 5.26
C VAL A 491 -11.12 -2.51 5.76
N GLY A 492 -11.98 -1.69 5.16
CA GLY A 492 -12.24 -0.32 5.59
C GLY A 492 -12.73 -0.27 7.05
N LEU A 493 -13.77 -1.06 7.38
CA LEU A 493 -14.31 -1.15 8.74
C LEU A 493 -13.29 -1.68 9.75
N THR A 494 -12.51 -2.70 9.38
CA THR A 494 -11.47 -3.23 10.28
C THR A 494 -10.38 -2.20 10.52
N THR A 495 -9.94 -1.50 9.47
CA THR A 495 -8.98 -0.40 9.59
C THR A 495 -9.54 0.71 10.46
N ALA A 496 -10.80 1.07 10.25
CA ALA A 496 -11.50 2.10 11.02
C ALA A 496 -11.51 1.77 12.51
N VAL A 497 -11.88 0.54 12.87
CA VAL A 497 -11.90 0.08 14.26
C VAL A 497 -10.48 0.08 14.86
N LEU A 498 -9.49 -0.50 14.18
CA LEU A 498 -8.11 -0.55 14.66
C LEU A 498 -7.51 0.85 14.86
N PHE A 499 -7.80 1.76 13.93
CA PHE A 499 -7.32 3.12 13.97
C PHE A 499 -8.00 3.92 15.08
N ALA A 500 -9.33 3.85 15.18
CA ALA A 500 -10.10 4.53 16.21
C ALA A 500 -9.71 4.06 17.62
N ILE A 501 -9.48 2.76 17.82
CA ILE A 501 -8.96 2.24 19.08
C ILE A 501 -7.61 2.88 19.39
N GLY A 502 -6.68 2.95 18.43
CA GLY A 502 -5.37 3.55 18.72
C GLY A 502 -5.42 5.05 19.04
N ILE A 503 -6.21 5.82 18.29
CA ILE A 503 -6.24 7.29 18.40
C ILE A 503 -7.12 7.78 19.55
N TYR A 504 -8.25 7.13 19.82
CA TYR A 504 -9.20 7.60 20.83
C TYR A 504 -9.14 6.85 22.16
N THR A 505 -8.28 5.82 22.29
CA THR A 505 -8.09 5.19 23.61
C THR A 505 -7.42 6.19 24.55
N PRO A 506 -8.01 6.48 25.72
CA PRO A 506 -7.40 7.40 26.68
C PRO A 506 -6.08 6.83 27.18
N SER A 507 -4.98 7.54 26.93
CA SER A 507 -3.68 7.19 27.50
C SER A 507 -3.61 7.72 28.94
N ALA A 508 -3.17 6.88 29.87
CA ALA A 508 -3.01 7.27 31.28
C ALA A 508 -2.00 8.42 31.45
N VAL A 509 -1.08 8.58 30.49
CA VAL A 509 -0.06 9.62 30.46
C VAL A 509 -0.65 10.95 30.01
N ASP A 510 -1.48 10.95 28.96
CA ASP A 510 -2.14 12.17 28.45
C ASP A 510 -3.21 12.66 29.42
N ALA A 511 -3.94 11.75 30.07
CA ALA A 511 -4.89 12.12 31.12
C ALA A 511 -4.17 12.80 32.30
N LYS A 512 -2.99 12.30 32.70
CA LYS A 512 -2.19 12.91 33.78
C LYS A 512 -1.59 14.25 33.38
N ALA A 513 -1.11 14.37 32.13
CA ALA A 513 -0.62 15.64 31.58
C ALA A 513 -1.76 16.68 31.49
N LEU A 514 -2.91 16.30 30.91
CA LEU A 514 -4.11 17.14 30.80
C LEU A 514 -4.62 17.58 32.17
N MET A 515 -4.63 16.67 33.16
CA MET A 515 -4.98 17.01 34.55
C MET A 515 -3.98 17.99 35.15
N SER A 516 -2.68 17.75 35.01
CA SER A 516 -1.65 18.70 35.46
C SER A 516 -1.83 20.08 34.81
N TYR A 517 -2.15 20.13 33.52
CA TYR A 517 -2.41 21.38 32.80
C TYR A 517 -3.69 22.08 33.29
N LYS A 518 -4.80 21.34 33.47
CA LYS A 518 -6.04 21.89 34.03
C LYS A 518 -5.82 22.45 35.43
N THR A 519 -5.05 21.76 36.26
CA THR A 519 -4.70 22.22 37.61
C THR A 519 -3.86 23.50 37.56
N GLU A 520 -2.86 23.59 36.67
CA GLU A 520 -2.06 24.82 36.53
C GLU A 520 -2.88 26.01 36.01
N ILE A 521 -3.74 25.81 35.00
CA ILE A 521 -4.61 26.88 34.47
C ILE A 521 -5.59 27.35 35.55
N SER A 522 -6.19 26.42 36.30
CA SER A 522 -7.11 26.75 37.39
C SER A 522 -6.42 27.54 38.51
N ALA A 523 -5.17 27.17 38.86
CA ALA A 523 -4.39 27.89 39.85
C ALA A 523 -4.04 29.33 39.41
N ILE A 524 -3.65 29.52 38.14
CA ILE A 524 -3.40 30.85 37.58
C ILE A 524 -4.66 31.72 37.64
N ASN A 525 -5.81 31.17 37.25
CA ASN A 525 -7.07 31.90 37.28
C ASN A 525 -7.48 32.30 38.71
N ALA A 526 -7.37 31.39 39.67
CA ALA A 526 -7.69 31.66 41.08
C ALA A 526 -6.80 32.75 41.70
N ASN A 527 -5.49 32.74 41.39
CA ASN A 527 -4.57 33.77 41.86
C ASN A 527 -4.90 35.14 41.26
N PHE A 528 -5.23 35.20 39.96
CA PHE A 528 -5.63 36.45 39.30
C PHE A 528 -6.87 37.06 39.95
N TYR A 529 -7.93 36.27 40.20
CA TYR A 529 -9.13 36.77 40.88
C TYR A 529 -8.86 37.26 42.29
N LYS A 530 -8.03 36.53 43.05
CA LYS A 530 -7.67 36.92 44.42
C LYS A 530 -6.95 38.27 44.44
N GLU A 531 -5.94 38.43 43.60
CA GLU A 531 -5.17 39.68 43.51
C GLU A 531 -6.00 40.85 42.99
N LEU A 532 -6.83 40.64 41.97
CA LEU A 532 -7.75 41.65 41.46
C LEU A 532 -8.73 42.11 42.54
N ASN A 533 -9.32 41.16 43.29
CA ASN A 533 -10.31 41.46 44.31
C ASN A 533 -9.70 42.18 45.52
N THR A 534 -8.56 41.69 46.04
CA THR A 534 -7.83 42.37 47.12
C THR A 534 -7.49 43.81 46.73
N THR A 535 -7.11 44.04 45.47
CA THR A 535 -6.77 45.39 45.04
C THR A 535 -7.99 46.28 44.82
N LEU A 536 -9.08 45.76 44.25
CA LEU A 536 -10.34 46.50 44.10
C LEU A 536 -10.94 46.93 45.45
N TYR A 537 -10.87 46.09 46.48
CA TYR A 537 -11.30 46.46 47.83
C TYR A 537 -10.47 47.61 48.41
N ASN A 538 -9.13 47.54 48.29
CA ASN A 538 -8.23 48.59 48.74
C ASN A 538 -8.45 49.91 47.97
N PHE A 539 -8.77 49.85 46.68
CA PHE A 539 -9.04 51.03 45.85
C PHE A 539 -10.39 51.68 46.15
N ARG A 540 -11.43 50.87 46.42
CA ARG A 540 -12.78 51.36 46.78
C ARG A 540 -12.75 52.18 48.07
N GLU A 541 -12.01 51.71 49.07
CA GLU A 541 -11.86 52.40 50.36
C GLU A 541 -11.07 53.71 50.19
N ALA A 542 -10.00 53.70 49.40
CA ALA A 542 -9.18 54.89 49.12
C ALA A 542 -9.90 55.94 48.23
N SER A 543 -10.74 55.51 47.29
CA SER A 543 -11.56 56.42 46.47
C SER A 543 -12.65 57.11 47.29
N SER A 544 -13.21 56.42 48.29
CA SER A 544 -14.26 57.00 49.15
C SER A 544 -13.77 58.13 50.05
N THR A 545 -12.45 58.27 50.21
CA THR A 545 -11.79 59.27 51.06
C THR A 545 -11.08 60.39 50.27
N ASN A 546 -11.31 60.49 48.96
CA ASN A 546 -10.75 61.53 48.06
C ASN A 546 -9.20 61.63 48.03
N ASN A 547 -8.51 60.56 48.44
CA ASN A 547 -7.05 60.55 48.65
C ASN A 547 -6.24 60.00 47.46
N LEU A 548 -6.84 59.85 46.29
CA LEU A 548 -6.16 59.35 45.09
C LEU A 548 -5.73 60.52 44.19
N THR A 549 -4.42 60.68 44.01
CA THR A 549 -3.85 61.63 43.05
C THR A 549 -4.16 61.18 41.62
N GLN A 550 -4.80 62.04 40.83
CA GLN A 550 -5.01 61.80 39.40
C GLN A 550 -3.68 61.86 38.64
N LEU A 551 -3.43 60.86 37.79
CA LEU A 551 -2.27 60.86 36.88
C LEU A 551 -2.40 62.02 35.88
N SER A 552 -1.29 62.67 35.56
CA SER A 552 -1.27 63.68 34.51
C SER A 552 -1.51 63.05 33.13
N GLU A 553 -2.00 63.83 32.17
CA GLU A 553 -2.31 63.35 30.81
C GLU A 553 -1.08 62.74 30.11
N ALA A 554 0.11 63.29 30.34
CA ALA A 554 1.37 62.75 29.82
C ALA A 554 1.72 61.39 30.43
N GLU A 555 1.47 61.19 31.73
CA GLU A 555 1.68 59.91 32.40
C GLU A 555 0.67 58.86 31.93
N TRP A 556 -0.58 59.27 31.68
CA TRP A 556 -1.62 58.42 31.08
C TRP A 556 -1.22 57.93 29.69
N ILE A 557 -0.69 58.80 28.83
CA ILE A 557 -0.24 58.43 27.49
C ILE A 557 0.94 57.44 27.57
N ARG A 558 1.92 57.71 28.43
CA ARG A 558 3.10 56.83 28.59
C ARG A 558 2.72 55.44 29.08
N LEU A 559 1.79 55.41 30.03
CA LEU A 559 1.22 54.19 30.56
C LEU A 559 0.46 53.39 29.50
N ASN A 560 -0.42 54.04 28.73
CA ASN A 560 -1.15 53.39 27.65
C ASN A 560 -0.19 52.82 26.59
N THR A 561 0.89 53.54 26.28
CA THR A 561 1.93 53.09 25.35
C THR A 561 2.69 51.87 25.89
N THR A 562 3.00 51.85 27.19
CA THR A 562 3.65 50.72 27.86
C THR A 562 2.78 49.47 27.81
N PHE A 563 1.46 49.59 28.07
CA PHE A 563 0.53 48.46 27.92
C PHE A 563 0.42 47.99 26.48
N ALA A 564 0.33 48.91 25.53
CA ALA A 564 0.27 48.55 24.12
C ALA A 564 1.51 47.74 23.69
N GLN A 565 2.69 48.11 24.18
CA GLN A 565 3.95 47.39 23.92
C GLN A 565 4.00 46.03 24.62
N ALA A 566 3.60 45.94 25.89
CA ALA A 566 3.55 44.68 26.63
C ALA A 566 2.53 43.71 26.01
N ALA A 567 1.34 44.20 25.65
CA ALA A 567 0.31 43.42 24.95
C ALA A 567 0.81 42.98 23.56
N ALA A 568 1.53 43.83 22.82
CA ALA A 568 2.14 43.48 21.55
C ALA A 568 3.24 42.42 21.71
N ALA A 569 4.05 42.47 22.76
CA ALA A 569 5.07 41.47 23.06
C ALA A 569 4.44 40.11 23.41
N VAL A 570 3.38 40.10 24.22
CA VAL A 570 2.60 38.88 24.52
C VAL A 570 1.98 38.32 23.23
N LYS A 571 1.43 39.20 22.37
CA LYS A 571 0.86 38.82 21.07
C LYS A 571 1.91 38.25 20.11
N ALA A 572 3.12 38.80 20.09
CA ALA A 572 4.23 38.30 19.27
C ALA A 572 4.69 36.89 19.70
N VAL A 573 4.53 36.55 20.97
CA VAL A 573 4.87 35.23 21.53
C VAL A 573 3.70 34.23 21.42
N SER A 574 2.45 34.72 21.36
CA SER A 574 1.24 33.89 21.26
C SER A 574 0.75 33.65 19.82
N VAL A 575 1.37 34.27 18.81
CA VAL A 575 1.14 33.97 17.39
C VAL A 575 2.26 33.06 16.88
N PRO A 576 2.13 31.72 16.98
CA PRO A 576 2.99 30.84 16.22
C PRO A 576 2.49 30.85 14.77
N ALA A 577 3.39 31.08 13.82
CA ALA A 577 3.09 30.91 12.40
C ALA A 577 2.66 29.47 12.03
N LYS A 578 2.80 28.49 12.95
CA LYS A 578 2.33 27.11 12.83
C LYS A 578 1.94 26.53 14.19
N VAL A 579 0.65 26.22 14.37
CA VAL A 579 0.12 25.52 15.54
C VAL A 579 0.76 24.11 15.60
N GLY A 580 1.38 23.74 16.72
CA GLY A 580 1.84 22.36 16.98
C GLY A 580 3.28 22.15 17.49
N THR A 581 4.18 23.14 17.46
CA THR A 581 5.62 22.90 17.73
C THR A 581 6.12 23.35 19.11
N VAL A 582 5.33 24.11 19.87
CA VAL A 582 5.77 24.67 21.15
C VAL A 582 5.20 23.84 22.29
N ARG A 583 6.08 23.22 23.09
CA ARG A 583 5.69 22.46 24.28
C ARG A 583 4.79 23.33 25.17
N PRO A 584 3.64 22.84 25.64
CA PRO A 584 2.70 23.63 26.44
C PRO A 584 3.33 24.33 27.65
N ALA A 585 4.35 23.74 28.27
CA ALA A 585 5.11 24.36 29.37
C ALA A 585 5.79 25.69 28.97
N VAL A 586 6.23 25.83 27.72
CA VAL A 586 6.82 27.07 27.18
C VAL A 586 5.73 28.11 26.96
N TYR A 587 4.56 27.70 26.46
CA TYR A 587 3.41 28.58 26.29
C TYR A 587 2.89 29.10 27.64
N LEU A 588 2.75 28.22 28.63
CA LEU A 588 2.36 28.56 30.00
C LEU A 588 3.44 29.42 30.70
N GLY A 589 4.72 29.14 30.46
CA GLY A 589 5.81 29.99 30.94
C GLY A 589 5.76 31.41 30.37
N ASN A 590 5.44 31.54 29.08
CA ASN A 590 5.28 32.84 28.41
C ASN A 590 4.00 33.56 28.86
N LEU A 591 2.91 32.84 29.07
CA LEU A 591 1.68 33.39 29.64
C LEU A 591 1.92 33.88 31.08
N ARG A 592 2.65 33.13 31.91
CA ARG A 592 3.06 33.55 33.26
C ARG A 592 3.91 34.80 33.22
N LYS A 593 4.90 34.88 32.32
CA LYS A 593 5.70 36.09 32.12
C LYS A 593 4.84 37.27 31.68
N GLY A 594 3.92 37.07 30.75
CA GLY A 594 2.99 38.09 30.29
C GLY A 594 2.04 38.58 31.40
N LEU A 595 1.52 37.67 32.22
CA LEU A 595 0.68 38.00 33.37
C LEU A 595 1.46 38.68 34.49
N ALA A 596 2.70 38.26 34.76
CA ALA A 596 3.59 38.94 35.70
C ALA A 596 3.93 40.36 35.22
N GLU A 597 4.11 40.56 33.93
CA GLU A 597 4.34 41.89 33.35
C GLU A 597 3.07 42.73 33.43
N ILE A 598 1.91 42.17 33.12
CA ILE A 598 0.64 42.84 33.36
C ILE A 598 0.52 43.21 34.84
N GLN A 599 0.81 42.33 35.79
CA GLN A 599 0.81 42.64 37.23
C GLN A 599 1.79 43.77 37.59
N ASN A 600 3.02 43.70 37.09
CA ASN A 600 4.07 44.70 37.30
C ASN A 600 3.70 46.08 36.72
N PHE A 601 2.93 46.12 35.62
CA PHE A 601 2.61 47.34 34.88
C PHE A 601 1.16 47.81 35.00
N THR A 602 0.21 46.99 35.48
CA THR A 602 -1.23 47.33 35.59
C THR A 602 -1.55 48.29 36.73
N VAL A 603 -2.53 49.16 36.45
CA VAL A 603 -3.03 50.35 37.17
C VAL A 603 -3.63 50.03 38.52
N LEU A 604 -2.85 49.40 39.39
CA LEU A 604 -3.33 48.95 40.68
C LEU A 604 -2.67 49.68 41.86
N THR A 605 -1.75 50.61 41.59
CA THR A 605 -1.30 51.71 42.48
C THR A 605 -0.54 52.82 41.70
N LEU A 606 -0.91 53.08 40.43
CA LEU A 606 -0.17 54.07 39.65
C LEU A 606 -0.41 55.49 40.19
N GLY A 607 0.64 56.07 40.76
CA GLY A 607 0.69 57.41 41.36
C GLY A 607 1.10 57.44 42.84
N GLN A 608 1.07 56.31 43.55
CA GLN A 608 1.36 56.29 44.99
C GLN A 608 2.86 56.12 45.27
N LYS A 609 3.49 57.15 45.85
CA LYS A 609 4.89 57.07 46.34
C LYS A 609 5.03 56.23 47.62
N ASN A 610 3.94 56.06 48.36
CA ASN A 610 3.91 55.36 49.65
C ASN A 610 2.82 54.30 49.64
N VAL A 611 3.00 53.23 50.44
CA VAL A 611 1.93 52.26 50.68
C VAL A 611 0.86 52.89 51.57
N PHE A 612 -0.42 52.59 51.33
CA PHE A 612 -1.48 53.02 52.23
C PHE A 612 -1.35 52.35 53.61
N PRO A 613 -1.58 53.07 54.73
CA PRO A 613 -1.58 52.47 56.07
C PRO A 613 -2.58 51.30 56.17
N GLY A 614 -2.10 50.08 56.41
CA GLY A 614 -2.92 48.87 56.49
C GLY A 614 -2.81 47.94 55.28
N SER A 615 -2.22 48.36 54.17
CA SER A 615 -1.88 47.43 53.08
C SER A 615 -0.66 46.57 53.48
N LEU A 616 -0.76 45.26 53.24
CA LEU A 616 0.25 44.27 53.62
C LEU A 616 1.27 43.99 52.51
N THR A 617 1.10 44.53 51.30
CA THR A 617 1.94 44.21 50.13
C THR A 617 2.13 45.39 49.17
N CYS A 618 3.32 45.52 48.58
CA CYS A 618 3.58 46.39 47.42
C CYS A 618 3.21 45.70 46.10
N ASN A 619 3.30 46.41 44.95
CA ASN A 619 3.11 45.85 43.60
C ASN A 619 4.21 44.85 43.15
N SER A 620 4.86 44.19 44.11
CA SER A 620 5.82 43.11 43.88
C SER A 620 5.58 42.08 44.99
N ASN A 621 5.78 40.80 44.71
CA ASN A 621 5.64 39.69 45.68
C ASN A 621 6.57 39.79 46.92
N ILE A 622 7.27 40.90 47.11
CA ILE A 622 7.97 41.23 48.34
C ILE A 622 6.90 41.60 49.38
N THR A 623 6.55 40.62 50.22
CA THR A 623 5.95 40.85 51.54
C THR A 623 6.96 41.61 52.39
N ALA A 624 7.08 42.93 52.18
CA ALA A 624 7.69 43.77 53.18
C ALA A 624 6.71 43.86 54.36
N GLU A 625 7.21 43.94 55.60
CA GLU A 625 6.40 44.17 56.81
C GLU A 625 5.82 45.59 56.81
N ILE A 626 4.95 45.89 55.85
CA ILE A 626 4.46 47.23 55.55
C ILE A 626 3.39 47.68 56.56
N GLY A 627 2.77 46.73 57.27
CA GLY A 627 1.67 47.01 58.19
C GLY A 627 2.05 47.89 59.40
N LYS A 628 3.35 48.15 59.65
CA LYS A 628 3.81 48.92 60.83
C LYS A 628 4.81 50.04 60.53
N VAL A 629 5.34 50.15 59.31
CA VAL A 629 6.35 51.15 58.93
C VAL A 629 5.99 51.72 57.56
N PRO A 630 6.04 53.06 57.34
CA PRO A 630 5.86 53.65 56.02
C PRO A 630 7.04 53.24 55.12
N ALA A 631 6.89 52.11 54.44
CA ALA A 631 7.80 51.68 53.39
C ALA A 631 7.42 52.37 52.08
N ILE A 632 8.41 52.92 51.39
CA ILE A 632 8.23 53.49 50.04
C ILE A 632 8.10 52.28 49.09
N CYS A 633 6.89 52.02 48.57
CA CYS A 633 6.78 51.12 47.43
C CYS A 633 7.50 51.76 46.26
N LYS A 634 8.40 51.00 45.62
CA LYS A 634 8.94 51.45 44.33
C LYS A 634 7.80 51.43 43.33
N ALA A 635 7.42 52.61 42.83
CA ALA A 635 6.56 52.70 41.67
C ALA A 635 7.20 51.90 40.53
N PRO A 636 6.42 51.09 39.78
CA PRO A 636 6.96 50.40 38.63
C PRO A 636 7.57 51.43 37.67
N LYS A 637 8.78 51.16 37.19
CA LYS A 637 9.42 52.04 36.20
C LYS A 637 8.63 51.94 34.91
N LEU A 638 7.90 53.00 34.58
CA LEU A 638 7.32 53.19 33.24
C LEU A 638 8.50 53.25 32.25
N ILE A 639 8.63 52.24 31.39
CA ILE A 639 9.72 52.16 30.41
C ILE A 639 9.40 53.09 29.24
#